data_AF-D2BTC5-F1
#
_entry.id   AF-D2BTC5-F1
#
_cell.length_a   1.000
_cell.length_b   1.000
_cell.length_c   1.000
_cell.angle_alpha   90.00
_cell.angle_beta   90.00
_cell.angle_gamma   90.00
#
_symmetry.space_group_name_H-M   'P 1'
#
loop_
_entity.id
_entity.type
_entity.pdbx_description
1 polymer ?
#
loop_
_entity_poly.entity_id
_entity_poly.type
_entity_poly.pdbx_seq_one_letter_code
_entity_poly.pdbx_strand_id
1 'polypeptide(L)'
;MGKNSKAKRDLKKKKSNNKSREKSPGKGNRNYEDVMPKIKDNLTSVYKEYNLAELFLTLSISELWLPNISSPVKHTIAFNTLLSMDVSMFDNQKELKTYQQASEFFSIIYKILPDIPQMEDFVPEQDWGKIRIQWGDNIYRIFYGSSVERLYDYIQAFGIRYAKYPIILKQMENVLILQDKFLSSINPVDTLSEQELSPGHVEIPPETFWKACRQALTDTSHAFEQLISQTEKIFIKKSGEFKSINSLSELSNIIMEGVALPAIGVSIDNHVYPLSFRNMANVIIEHYASKKMDIDCSDAISNFISQCFESIIEEPFLLLSKKKVLPYKFSGLLQGNDKFYLFALFDIDSASKLKNIEEDVFELFNQGKWALSPISSSQLLGIRNGSGEQLSINDIEFIFINSNLTTAMHFFEPPRLKYSYHILFLTEFIALFDSIDNLNELSLFFSYLDQNKSKINPFLISIIDKFASFKGTHSVLEDGAINFNMITLDPHWGSNWRYEELEKYWSQVPSNFPDANVKWNISSSYQGNISLISKSHFYVSWSTTINNCTIHFCADCKPLLNEDHLNGQLLTLFLECASDALSQRKDIFKNISFQNIDRITVHCAVDKKYLVNSNSDIAEHVSPELFTHTSLINNYNSSANIQICINLPFMQYRLNRPQNASFQADVCITFLQLLSKILNIEFSEDIRQQIVNTGNRPARMAISSEERTFDTLEIKPNIPEAKHFKLARKKLANLIKESGIKEGSYELQNAKDIINPLADFFREKIHATILSMNREHLLQFVIENYDAYVAEDHRKNKNIMLSLQHEVNYNRTEKLANQSNEFNRMSANYRYLLECTLSLNSKNETIPTTDDILQLLADIDWLIVLYNASDILHNDIDVGGLNIDNFYIPQIFFSEDREIKEDKFSEEQAGYKLGYNLNDTDSVDSDIINEKVDVLDRAFQQDLGFKYSSLLSVFSILFQWARFNQIELNPSYQTTRADMVNILLKNNTNLVNDEVEKIIDFLILNPNKIRKLLGTDSECFDVPISDHNKRDHRYNIRPLIETSNSNIIWGAAAAYRAGTIWIAHTANGYLPAEFEWSHISHEVGKIKEGIEKQLEITTFNIVKRFATQIELGIDFKKRFPKKKFPDVGDFDTLAYFSDSNTWLNIECKYNQPYYCIKDMRRLREKIFGRGDKRGQIGKIEKRINFLAENYNDILTLLNWNNSRDKHDVKFINLYISRQIYWWLRYPPYETNINFVQVDALESWLQENL
;
A
#
# COMPACT_ATOMS: atom_id res chain seq x y z
N MET A 1 -3.61 13.10 -2.46
CA MET A 1 -4.62 13.20 -3.52
C MET A 1 -4.14 14.20 -4.56
N GLY A 2 -3.80 13.73 -5.76
CA GLY A 2 -3.08 14.49 -6.78
C GLY A 2 -3.95 15.45 -7.60
N LYS A 3 -3.26 16.35 -8.33
CA LYS A 3 -3.72 17.45 -9.18
C LYS A 3 -4.91 17.13 -10.13
N ASN A 4 -5.21 15.85 -10.39
CA ASN A 4 -6.29 15.41 -11.28
C ASN A 4 -7.71 15.59 -10.73
N SER A 5 -7.91 15.66 -9.40
CA SER A 5 -9.27 15.88 -8.83
C SER A 5 -9.73 17.34 -8.96
N LYS A 6 -8.78 18.29 -8.93
CA LYS A 6 -9.04 19.73 -9.09
C LYS A 6 -9.42 20.07 -10.53
N ALA A 7 -8.76 19.45 -11.51
CA ALA A 7 -9.11 19.60 -12.94
C ALA A 7 -10.54 19.11 -13.26
N LYS A 8 -10.98 17.99 -12.66
CA LYS A 8 -12.37 17.49 -12.80
C LYS A 8 -13.41 18.43 -12.15
N ARG A 9 -13.08 19.08 -11.03
CA ARG A 9 -13.97 20.06 -10.37
C ARG A 9 -14.07 21.39 -11.13
N ASP A 10 -12.96 21.85 -11.71
CA ASP A 10 -12.93 23.14 -12.42
C ASP A 10 -13.54 23.05 -13.84
N LEU A 11 -13.52 21.87 -14.47
CA LEU A 11 -14.28 21.59 -15.70
C LEU A 11 -15.81 21.58 -15.46
N LYS A 12 -16.28 21.10 -14.29
CA LYS A 12 -17.71 21.15 -13.91
C LYS A 12 -18.20 22.58 -13.66
N LYS A 13 -17.35 23.48 -13.14
CA LYS A 13 -17.73 24.89 -12.90
C LYS A 13 -17.88 25.74 -14.17
N LYS A 14 -17.24 25.39 -15.29
CA LYS A 14 -17.39 26.13 -16.55
C LYS A 14 -18.66 25.79 -17.35
N LYS A 15 -19.41 24.73 -16.99
CA LYS A 15 -20.64 24.33 -17.69
C LYS A 15 -21.95 24.76 -16.99
N SER A 16 -21.92 25.38 -15.81
CA SER A 16 -23.13 25.72 -15.05
C SER A 16 -23.72 27.13 -15.29
N ASN A 17 -23.16 27.93 -16.19
CA ASN A 17 -23.68 29.27 -16.50
C ASN A 17 -24.45 29.28 -17.82
N ASN A 18 -25.73 28.92 -17.75
CA ASN A 18 -26.87 29.56 -18.42
C ASN A 18 -28.04 28.59 -18.57
N LYS A 19 -29.02 28.72 -17.67
CA LYS A 19 -30.45 28.73 -18.01
C LYS A 19 -31.23 29.15 -16.76
N SER A 20 -31.77 30.36 -16.82
CA SER A 20 -32.68 30.94 -15.84
C SER A 20 -33.86 30.01 -15.59
N ARG A 21 -34.11 29.72 -14.30
CA ARG A 21 -35.35 29.11 -13.82
C ARG A 21 -36.52 30.05 -14.12
N GLU A 22 -37.29 29.73 -15.15
CA GLU A 22 -38.67 30.22 -15.24
C GLU A 22 -39.54 29.40 -14.28
N LYS A 23 -40.33 30.13 -13.48
CA LYS A 23 -41.31 29.57 -12.54
C LYS A 23 -42.40 28.83 -13.32
N SER A 24 -42.52 27.53 -13.09
CA SER A 24 -43.66 26.73 -13.54
C SER A 24 -44.94 27.11 -12.77
N PRO A 25 -46.07 27.40 -13.44
CA PRO A 25 -47.34 27.58 -12.77
C PRO A 25 -48.02 26.22 -12.51
N GLY A 26 -48.61 26.12 -11.32
CA GLY A 26 -49.84 25.38 -10.98
C GLY A 26 -50.13 24.02 -11.61
N LYS A 27 -50.22 23.01 -10.73
CA LYS A 27 -50.92 21.73 -10.92
C LYS A 27 -52.21 21.89 -11.75
N GLY A 28 -52.22 21.29 -12.93
CA GLY A 28 -53.42 20.96 -13.69
C GLY A 28 -53.23 19.57 -14.29
N ASN A 29 -54.17 18.66 -14.02
CA ASN A 29 -54.25 17.33 -14.63
C ASN A 29 -54.20 17.45 -16.16
N ARG A 30 -53.05 17.16 -16.76
CA ARG A 30 -52.95 16.88 -18.19
C ARG A 30 -53.00 15.37 -18.34
N ASN A 31 -54.01 14.86 -19.04
CA ASN A 31 -54.02 13.50 -19.57
C ASN A 31 -52.79 13.38 -20.49
N TYR A 32 -51.73 12.72 -20.00
CA TYR A 32 -50.63 12.28 -20.85
C TYR A 32 -51.17 11.16 -21.73
N GLU A 33 -51.22 11.37 -23.05
CA GLU A 33 -51.39 10.25 -24.00
C GLU A 33 -50.17 9.34 -23.87
N ASP A 34 -50.40 8.05 -23.64
CA ASP A 34 -49.34 7.06 -23.59
C ASP A 34 -48.73 6.90 -24.98
N VAL A 35 -47.43 7.14 -25.09
CA VAL A 35 -46.70 7.06 -26.37
C VAL A 35 -46.33 5.62 -26.75
N MET A 36 -46.43 4.67 -25.83
CA MET A 36 -46.00 3.29 -26.02
C MET A 36 -46.71 2.57 -27.19
N PRO A 37 -48.04 2.68 -27.38
CA PRO A 37 -48.72 2.07 -28.52
C PRO A 37 -48.17 2.55 -29.87
N LYS A 38 -47.91 3.86 -29.99
CA LYS A 38 -47.37 4.46 -31.22
C LYS A 38 -45.95 3.99 -31.52
N ILE A 39 -45.12 3.89 -30.49
CA ILE A 39 -43.73 3.38 -30.60
C ILE A 39 -43.76 1.93 -31.08
N LYS A 40 -44.60 1.11 -30.45
CA LYS A 40 -44.79 -0.29 -30.82
C LYS A 40 -45.26 -0.44 -32.27
N ASP A 41 -46.28 0.31 -32.68
CA ASP A 41 -46.80 0.27 -34.06
C ASP A 41 -45.71 0.64 -35.08
N ASN A 42 -44.92 1.68 -34.79
CA ASN A 42 -43.81 2.10 -35.64
C ASN A 42 -42.72 1.03 -35.74
N LEU A 43 -42.31 0.43 -34.61
CA LEU A 43 -41.31 -0.64 -34.58
C LEU A 43 -41.81 -1.89 -35.32
N THR A 44 -43.05 -2.32 -35.06
CA THR A 44 -43.68 -3.45 -35.74
C THR A 44 -43.77 -3.22 -37.24
N SER A 45 -44.13 -2.00 -37.70
CA SER A 45 -44.16 -1.69 -39.13
C SER A 45 -42.80 -1.86 -39.80
N VAL A 46 -41.70 -1.49 -39.13
CA VAL A 46 -40.35 -1.66 -39.66
C VAL A 46 -39.93 -3.14 -39.62
N TYR A 47 -40.16 -3.84 -38.52
CA TYR A 47 -39.70 -5.22 -38.34
C TYR A 47 -40.32 -6.21 -39.32
N LYS A 48 -41.59 -6.04 -39.71
CA LYS A 48 -42.28 -6.96 -40.66
C LYS A 48 -41.55 -7.13 -41.99
N GLU A 49 -40.80 -6.12 -42.42
CA GLU A 49 -40.10 -6.13 -43.71
C GLU A 49 -38.84 -7.01 -43.71
N TYR A 50 -38.30 -7.41 -42.55
CA TYR A 50 -37.01 -8.08 -42.44
C TYR A 50 -37.12 -9.53 -41.93
N ASN A 51 -36.03 -10.28 -42.08
CA ASN A 51 -35.92 -11.62 -41.48
C ASN A 51 -35.75 -11.57 -39.95
N LEU A 52 -36.49 -12.42 -39.24
CA LEU A 52 -36.51 -12.47 -37.78
C LEU A 52 -35.13 -12.79 -37.17
N ALA A 53 -34.40 -13.77 -37.70
CA ALA A 53 -33.09 -14.14 -37.18
C ALA A 53 -32.06 -13.01 -37.41
N GLU A 54 -32.11 -12.37 -38.58
CA GLU A 54 -31.23 -11.24 -38.90
C GLU A 54 -31.53 -10.00 -38.04
N LEU A 55 -32.80 -9.70 -37.78
CA LEU A 55 -33.24 -8.65 -36.85
C LEU A 55 -32.74 -8.92 -35.44
N PHE A 56 -32.95 -10.15 -34.95
CA PHE A 56 -32.53 -10.56 -33.62
C PHE A 56 -31.03 -10.36 -33.43
N LEU A 57 -30.20 -10.88 -34.34
CA LEU A 57 -28.75 -10.72 -34.28
C LEU A 57 -28.33 -9.24 -34.34
N THR A 58 -28.97 -8.46 -35.19
CA THR A 58 -28.67 -7.02 -35.34
C THR A 58 -28.98 -6.23 -34.05
N LEU A 59 -30.12 -6.50 -33.40
CA LEU A 59 -30.45 -5.89 -32.11
C LEU A 59 -29.52 -6.35 -30.99
N SER A 60 -29.12 -7.64 -30.97
CA SER A 60 -28.16 -8.16 -29.98
C SER A 60 -26.80 -7.48 -30.10
N ILE A 61 -26.31 -7.23 -31.32
CA ILE A 61 -25.08 -6.47 -31.53
C ILE A 61 -25.21 -5.03 -31.00
N SER A 62 -26.37 -4.38 -31.21
CA SER A 62 -26.63 -3.04 -30.67
C SER A 62 -26.60 -3.01 -29.14
N GLU A 63 -27.27 -3.95 -28.49
CA GLU A 63 -27.36 -4.03 -27.03
C GLU A 63 -25.98 -4.27 -26.39
N LEU A 64 -25.13 -5.07 -27.04
CA LEU A 64 -23.83 -5.43 -26.51
C LEU A 64 -22.77 -4.34 -26.69
N TRP A 65 -22.96 -3.39 -27.60
CA TRP A 65 -22.02 -2.29 -27.82
C TRP A 65 -21.87 -1.45 -26.54
N LEU A 66 -20.64 -1.25 -26.04
CA LEU A 66 -20.40 -0.62 -24.72
C LEU A 66 -21.07 0.76 -24.57
N PRO A 67 -21.00 1.68 -25.54
CA PRO A 67 -21.76 2.93 -25.53
C PRO A 67 -23.28 2.76 -25.32
N ASN A 68 -23.86 1.68 -25.84
CA ASN A 68 -25.29 1.44 -25.84
C ASN A 68 -25.79 0.77 -24.56
N ILE A 69 -24.91 0.23 -23.70
CA ILE A 69 -25.32 -0.38 -22.41
C ILE A 69 -25.95 0.64 -21.46
N SER A 70 -25.74 1.93 -21.71
CA SER A 70 -26.39 3.03 -21.01
C SER A 70 -27.89 3.18 -21.34
N SER A 71 -28.41 2.39 -22.29
CA SER A 71 -29.81 2.43 -22.75
C SER A 71 -30.57 1.09 -22.65
N PRO A 72 -30.56 0.43 -21.47
CA PRO A 72 -31.15 -0.90 -21.32
C PRO A 72 -32.66 -0.92 -21.55
N VAL A 73 -33.36 0.18 -21.26
CA VAL A 73 -34.83 0.28 -21.41
C VAL A 73 -35.18 0.39 -22.88
N LYS A 74 -34.45 1.20 -23.64
CA LYS A 74 -34.61 1.30 -25.11
C LYS A 74 -34.44 -0.07 -25.79
N HIS A 75 -33.42 -0.84 -25.40
CA HIS A 75 -33.19 -2.18 -25.95
C HIS A 75 -34.25 -3.18 -25.48
N THR A 76 -34.75 -3.07 -24.25
CA THR A 76 -35.87 -3.88 -23.76
C THR A 76 -37.13 -3.65 -24.60
N ILE A 77 -37.47 -2.40 -24.94
CA ILE A 77 -38.59 -2.07 -25.82
C ILE A 77 -38.39 -2.70 -27.21
N ALA A 78 -37.19 -2.57 -27.77
CA ALA A 78 -36.84 -3.10 -29.08
C ALA A 78 -37.02 -4.63 -29.15
N PHE A 79 -36.47 -5.36 -28.17
CA PHE A 79 -36.57 -6.81 -28.08
C PHE A 79 -37.98 -7.29 -27.74
N ASN A 80 -38.66 -6.71 -26.75
CA ASN A 80 -40.01 -7.13 -26.38
C ASN A 80 -40.99 -6.97 -27.57
N THR A 81 -40.86 -5.86 -28.31
CA THR A 81 -41.68 -5.65 -29.52
C THR A 81 -41.40 -6.73 -30.56
N LEU A 82 -40.13 -6.98 -30.89
CA LEU A 82 -39.74 -8.02 -31.85
C LEU A 82 -40.25 -9.41 -31.44
N LEU A 83 -39.97 -9.80 -30.20
CA LEU A 83 -40.22 -11.16 -29.69
C LEU A 83 -41.69 -11.41 -29.34
N SER A 84 -42.53 -10.37 -29.24
CA SER A 84 -43.99 -10.52 -29.10
C SER A 84 -44.72 -10.72 -30.43
N MET A 85 -44.04 -10.50 -31.57
CA MET A 85 -44.61 -10.74 -32.90
C MET A 85 -44.60 -12.23 -33.25
N ASP A 86 -45.68 -12.69 -33.90
CA ASP A 86 -45.75 -14.04 -34.46
C ASP A 86 -44.84 -14.17 -35.69
N VAL A 87 -44.21 -15.33 -35.86
CA VAL A 87 -43.29 -15.60 -36.98
C VAL A 87 -43.97 -15.41 -38.35
N SER A 88 -45.28 -15.62 -38.44
CA SER A 88 -46.05 -15.39 -39.66
C SER A 88 -46.19 -13.92 -40.08
N MET A 89 -45.82 -12.97 -39.22
CA MET A 89 -45.91 -11.54 -39.52
C MET A 89 -44.71 -11.00 -40.33
N PHE A 90 -43.65 -11.79 -40.52
CA PHE A 90 -42.43 -11.36 -41.20
C PHE A 90 -42.46 -11.73 -42.69
N ASP A 91 -42.44 -10.72 -43.55
CA ASP A 91 -42.55 -10.88 -45.01
C ASP A 91 -41.19 -11.10 -45.70
N ASN A 92 -40.08 -10.99 -44.96
CA ASN A 92 -38.70 -11.23 -45.40
C ASN A 92 -38.28 -10.46 -46.68
N GLN A 93 -38.77 -9.24 -46.86
CA GLN A 93 -38.52 -8.43 -48.07
C GLN A 93 -37.13 -7.76 -48.08
N LYS A 94 -36.53 -7.52 -46.92
CA LYS A 94 -35.25 -6.84 -46.73
C LYS A 94 -34.28 -7.70 -45.92
N GLU A 95 -32.98 -7.55 -46.20
CA GLU A 95 -31.88 -8.31 -45.56
C GLU A 95 -30.97 -7.39 -44.72
N LEU A 96 -30.35 -7.95 -43.67
CA LEU A 96 -29.35 -7.30 -42.80
C LEU A 96 -28.02 -8.07 -42.78
N LYS A 97 -27.57 -8.54 -43.96
CA LYS A 97 -26.36 -9.36 -44.09
C LYS A 97 -25.06 -8.55 -44.15
N THR A 98 -25.14 -7.26 -44.45
CA THR A 98 -23.98 -6.34 -44.56
C THR A 98 -24.04 -5.22 -43.53
N TYR A 99 -22.89 -4.64 -43.19
CA TYR A 99 -22.81 -3.54 -42.23
C TYR A 99 -23.60 -2.30 -42.67
N GLN A 100 -23.59 -1.97 -43.97
CA GLN A 100 -24.32 -0.80 -44.48
C GLN A 100 -25.84 -0.95 -44.26
N GLN A 101 -26.40 -2.14 -44.54
CA GLN A 101 -27.80 -2.44 -44.27
C GLN A 101 -28.13 -2.33 -42.78
N ALA A 102 -27.26 -2.86 -41.91
CA ALA A 102 -27.42 -2.77 -40.46
C ALA A 102 -27.34 -1.32 -39.94
N SER A 103 -26.40 -0.52 -40.46
CA SER A 103 -26.24 0.91 -40.10
C SER A 103 -27.45 1.76 -40.48
N GLU A 104 -28.01 1.53 -41.68
CA GLU A 104 -29.25 2.16 -42.13
C GLU A 104 -30.44 1.75 -41.24
N PHE A 105 -30.52 0.47 -40.87
CA PHE A 105 -31.53 -0.03 -39.95
C PHE A 105 -31.42 0.61 -38.56
N PHE A 106 -30.23 0.67 -37.96
CA PHE A 106 -30.02 1.34 -36.67
C PHE A 106 -30.42 2.81 -36.71
N SER A 107 -30.08 3.51 -37.81
CA SER A 107 -30.47 4.90 -38.03
C SER A 107 -31.99 5.13 -38.04
N ILE A 108 -32.77 4.11 -38.42
CA ILE A 108 -34.23 4.13 -38.38
C ILE A 108 -34.71 3.81 -36.96
N ILE A 109 -34.26 2.71 -36.37
CA ILE A 109 -34.73 2.24 -35.07
C ILE A 109 -34.42 3.24 -33.95
N TYR A 110 -33.20 3.80 -33.91
CA TYR A 110 -32.83 4.77 -32.87
C TYR A 110 -33.63 6.08 -32.93
N LYS A 111 -34.25 6.41 -34.07
CA LYS A 111 -35.19 7.55 -34.18
C LYS A 111 -36.59 7.23 -33.65
N ILE A 112 -36.96 5.95 -33.59
CA ILE A 112 -38.26 5.48 -33.10
C ILE A 112 -38.22 5.28 -31.57
N LEU A 113 -37.07 4.83 -31.04
CA LEU A 113 -36.90 4.58 -29.61
C LEU A 113 -37.08 5.88 -28.79
N PRO A 114 -37.87 5.85 -27.70
CA PRO A 114 -38.16 7.03 -26.90
C PRO A 114 -37.00 7.36 -25.95
N ASP A 115 -36.85 8.65 -25.61
CA ASP A 115 -36.08 9.04 -24.43
C ASP A 115 -36.96 8.91 -23.18
N ILE A 116 -36.53 8.10 -22.21
CA ILE A 116 -37.23 7.88 -20.93
C ILE A 116 -36.27 8.15 -19.76
N PRO A 117 -35.90 9.41 -19.48
CA PRO A 117 -34.86 9.73 -18.49
C PRO A 117 -35.15 9.25 -17.06
N GLN A 118 -36.41 8.96 -16.72
CA GLN A 118 -36.80 8.46 -15.41
C GLN A 118 -36.52 6.97 -15.20
N MET A 119 -36.28 6.21 -16.28
CA MET A 119 -35.95 4.78 -16.23
C MET A 119 -34.53 4.50 -16.72
N GLU A 120 -33.87 5.49 -17.32
CA GLU A 120 -32.47 5.44 -17.78
C GLU A 120 -31.70 6.60 -17.15
N ASP A 121 -31.46 6.51 -15.84
CA ASP A 121 -30.70 7.49 -15.05
C ASP A 121 -29.34 6.98 -14.55
N PHE A 122 -29.01 5.72 -14.88
CA PHE A 122 -27.78 5.02 -14.54
C PHE A 122 -26.95 4.67 -15.79
N VAL A 123 -25.62 4.72 -15.66
CA VAL A 123 -24.68 4.19 -16.67
C VAL A 123 -23.95 2.99 -16.06
N PRO A 124 -24.21 1.76 -16.54
CA PRO A 124 -23.49 0.58 -16.07
C PRO A 124 -21.99 0.65 -16.28
N GLU A 125 -21.23 -0.07 -15.47
CA GLU A 125 -19.79 -0.18 -15.58
C GLU A 125 -19.41 -0.75 -16.96
N GLN A 126 -18.45 -0.12 -17.65
CA GLN A 126 -18.06 -0.50 -19.01
C GLN A 126 -17.17 -1.76 -19.02
N ASP A 127 -17.76 -2.89 -18.65
CA ASP A 127 -17.08 -4.17 -18.53
C ASP A 127 -17.21 -5.04 -19.79
N TRP A 128 -16.12 -5.77 -20.05
CA TRP A 128 -15.99 -6.78 -21.10
C TRP A 128 -15.24 -8.01 -20.58
N GLY A 129 -15.69 -8.58 -19.46
CA GLY A 129 -15.10 -9.79 -18.88
C GLY A 129 -13.80 -9.56 -18.11
N LYS A 130 -13.57 -8.35 -17.57
CA LYS A 130 -12.45 -8.10 -16.65
C LYS A 130 -12.70 -8.77 -15.30
N ILE A 131 -13.98 -8.85 -14.89
CA ILE A 131 -14.41 -9.55 -13.69
C ILE A 131 -14.65 -11.03 -14.02
N ARG A 132 -14.24 -11.90 -13.10
CA ARG A 132 -14.47 -13.34 -13.18
C ARG A 132 -15.18 -13.84 -11.94
N ILE A 133 -15.77 -15.02 -12.03
CA ILE A 133 -16.38 -15.70 -10.89
C ILE A 133 -15.89 -17.14 -10.83
N GLN A 134 -15.50 -17.56 -9.63
CA GLN A 134 -15.21 -18.96 -9.36
C GLN A 134 -16.52 -19.71 -9.10
N TRP A 135 -16.72 -20.81 -9.80
CA TRP A 135 -17.89 -21.66 -9.67
C TRP A 135 -17.44 -23.13 -9.69
N GLY A 136 -17.37 -23.74 -8.52
CA GLY A 136 -16.66 -25.01 -8.33
C GLY A 136 -15.17 -24.87 -8.67
N ASP A 137 -14.64 -25.78 -9.48
CA ASP A 137 -13.24 -25.76 -9.92
C ASP A 137 -12.99 -24.81 -11.11
N ASN A 138 -14.05 -24.27 -11.72
CA ASN A 138 -13.96 -23.42 -12.91
C ASN A 138 -13.99 -21.94 -12.56
N ILE A 139 -13.39 -21.12 -13.42
CA ILE A 139 -13.43 -19.66 -13.33
C ILE A 139 -13.99 -19.13 -14.65
N TYR A 140 -15.11 -18.40 -14.57
CA TYR A 140 -15.83 -17.88 -15.73
C TYR A 140 -15.72 -16.36 -15.81
N ARG A 141 -15.49 -15.81 -17.00
CA ARG A 141 -15.67 -14.37 -17.27
C ARG A 141 -17.15 -14.04 -17.28
N ILE A 142 -17.52 -12.92 -16.67
CA ILE A 142 -18.90 -12.46 -16.60
C ILE A 142 -19.04 -11.05 -17.14
N PHE A 143 -20.25 -10.68 -17.51
CA PHE A 143 -20.59 -9.26 -17.68
C PHE A 143 -20.96 -8.67 -16.31
N TYR A 144 -20.15 -7.75 -15.81
CA TYR A 144 -20.44 -7.04 -14.56
C TYR A 144 -21.48 -5.93 -14.76
N GLY A 145 -21.19 -4.98 -15.65
CA GLY A 145 -22.08 -3.85 -15.91
C GLY A 145 -23.36 -4.31 -16.61
N SER A 146 -24.48 -4.22 -15.91
CA SER A 146 -25.77 -4.65 -16.43
C SER A 146 -26.88 -3.72 -15.93
N SER A 147 -28.14 -4.05 -16.20
CA SER A 147 -29.29 -3.36 -15.59
C SER A 147 -29.41 -3.65 -14.08
N VAL A 148 -28.62 -4.58 -13.54
CA VAL A 148 -28.54 -4.92 -12.12
C VAL A 148 -27.15 -4.53 -11.60
N GLU A 149 -27.12 -3.69 -10.58
CA GLU A 149 -25.89 -3.34 -9.87
C GLU A 149 -25.29 -4.54 -9.16
N ARG A 150 -23.95 -4.59 -9.07
CA ARG A 150 -23.24 -5.63 -8.31
C ARG A 150 -23.66 -7.05 -8.67
N LEU A 151 -23.94 -7.33 -9.95
CA LEU A 151 -24.41 -8.64 -10.42
C LEU A 151 -23.49 -9.80 -9.97
N TYR A 152 -22.20 -9.54 -9.82
CA TYR A 152 -21.24 -10.48 -9.22
C TYR A 152 -21.71 -11.01 -7.84
N ASP A 153 -22.11 -10.12 -6.94
CA ASP A 153 -22.52 -10.49 -5.58
C ASP A 153 -23.88 -11.21 -5.58
N TYR A 154 -24.75 -10.93 -6.56
CA TYR A 154 -26.00 -11.67 -6.79
C TYR A 154 -25.75 -13.11 -7.24
N ILE A 155 -24.78 -13.35 -8.13
CA ILE A 155 -24.43 -14.70 -8.57
C ILE A 155 -23.82 -15.49 -7.40
N GLN A 156 -22.95 -14.87 -6.60
CA GLN A 156 -22.42 -15.49 -5.38
C GLN A 156 -23.53 -15.81 -4.37
N ALA A 157 -24.47 -14.89 -4.15
CA ALA A 157 -25.63 -15.11 -3.30
C ALA A 157 -26.50 -16.27 -3.77
N PHE A 158 -26.64 -16.43 -5.08
CA PHE A 158 -27.36 -17.55 -5.67
C PHE A 158 -26.66 -18.88 -5.35
N GLY A 159 -25.33 -18.93 -5.48
CA GLY A 159 -24.52 -20.09 -5.09
C GLY A 159 -24.71 -20.49 -3.62
N ILE A 160 -24.71 -19.50 -2.72
CA ILE A 160 -24.90 -19.73 -1.28
C ILE A 160 -26.33 -20.17 -0.95
N ARG A 161 -27.35 -19.46 -1.46
CA ARG A 161 -28.76 -19.78 -1.18
C ARG A 161 -29.09 -21.19 -1.67
N TYR A 162 -28.69 -21.54 -2.89
CA TYR A 162 -29.06 -22.79 -3.53
C TYR A 162 -27.99 -23.89 -3.43
N ALA A 163 -27.02 -23.77 -2.53
CA ALA A 163 -25.88 -24.71 -2.38
C ALA A 163 -26.28 -26.20 -2.32
N LYS A 164 -27.46 -26.50 -1.74
CA LYS A 164 -28.02 -27.87 -1.61
C LYS A 164 -28.82 -28.34 -2.83
N TYR A 165 -28.92 -27.56 -3.90
CA TYR A 165 -29.76 -27.83 -5.07
C TYR A 165 -28.93 -27.83 -6.38
N PRO A 166 -28.20 -28.91 -6.69
CA PRO A 166 -27.31 -28.96 -7.85
C PRO A 166 -27.97 -28.65 -9.19
N ILE A 167 -29.23 -29.04 -9.38
CA ILE A 167 -30.00 -28.76 -10.62
C ILE A 167 -30.21 -27.26 -10.81
N ILE A 168 -30.50 -26.54 -9.73
CA ILE A 168 -30.70 -25.08 -9.73
C ILE A 168 -29.37 -24.37 -9.99
N LEU A 169 -28.30 -24.80 -9.30
CA LEU A 169 -26.95 -24.28 -9.52
C LEU A 169 -26.49 -24.48 -10.97
N LYS A 170 -26.86 -25.61 -11.58
CA LYS A 170 -26.54 -25.90 -12.98
C LYS A 170 -27.17 -24.91 -13.95
N GLN A 171 -28.34 -24.35 -13.65
CA GLN A 171 -28.96 -23.34 -14.52
C GLN A 171 -28.13 -22.04 -14.53
N MET A 172 -27.62 -21.62 -13.37
CA MET A 172 -26.70 -20.48 -13.29
C MET A 172 -25.37 -20.79 -13.99
N GLU A 173 -24.80 -21.97 -13.76
CA GLU A 173 -23.56 -22.39 -14.43
C GLU A 173 -23.67 -22.37 -15.97
N ASN A 174 -24.81 -22.80 -16.53
CA ASN A 174 -25.04 -22.73 -17.98
C ASN A 174 -24.98 -21.28 -18.50
N VAL A 175 -25.52 -20.31 -17.74
CA VAL A 175 -25.40 -18.88 -18.08
C VAL A 175 -23.95 -18.41 -18.03
N LEU A 176 -23.19 -18.82 -17.01
CA LEU A 176 -21.77 -18.47 -16.87
C LEU A 176 -20.94 -19.01 -18.03
N ILE A 177 -21.19 -20.26 -18.45
CA ILE A 177 -20.54 -20.88 -19.61
C ILE A 177 -20.83 -20.08 -20.89
N LEU A 178 -22.08 -19.66 -21.11
CA LEU A 178 -22.46 -18.87 -22.27
C LEU A 178 -21.80 -17.49 -22.29
N GLN A 179 -21.81 -16.78 -21.16
CA GLN A 179 -21.13 -15.49 -21.04
C GLN A 179 -19.63 -15.62 -21.28
N ASP A 180 -18.97 -16.59 -20.65
CA ASP A 180 -17.53 -16.81 -20.77
C ASP A 180 -17.11 -17.12 -22.22
N LYS A 181 -17.87 -17.99 -22.89
CA LYS A 181 -17.62 -18.32 -24.31
C LYS A 181 -17.77 -17.08 -25.20
N PHE A 182 -18.82 -16.30 -24.98
CA PHE A 182 -19.06 -15.08 -25.77
C PHE A 182 -17.95 -14.04 -25.54
N LEU A 183 -17.65 -13.74 -24.27
CA LEU A 183 -16.60 -12.78 -23.87
C LEU A 183 -15.21 -13.19 -24.35
N SER A 184 -14.93 -14.49 -24.42
CA SER A 184 -13.66 -15.01 -24.92
C SER A 184 -13.53 -14.94 -26.45
N SER A 185 -14.62 -14.69 -27.18
CA SER A 185 -14.65 -14.69 -28.65
C SER A 185 -14.33 -13.33 -29.30
N ILE A 186 -14.33 -12.23 -28.52
CA ILE A 186 -14.13 -10.86 -29.04
C ILE A 186 -12.96 -10.21 -28.30
N ASN A 187 -12.06 -9.55 -29.05
CA ASN A 187 -10.96 -8.79 -28.47
C ASN A 187 -11.51 -7.52 -27.76
N PRO A 188 -11.20 -7.30 -26.47
CA PRO A 188 -11.66 -6.11 -25.74
C PRO A 188 -11.28 -4.78 -26.40
N VAL A 189 -10.18 -4.70 -27.15
CA VAL A 189 -9.75 -3.46 -27.82
C VAL A 189 -10.78 -2.99 -28.86
N ASP A 190 -11.45 -3.94 -29.50
CA ASP A 190 -12.48 -3.65 -30.52
C ASP A 190 -13.81 -3.19 -29.89
N THR A 191 -13.90 -3.11 -28.56
CA THR A 191 -15.12 -2.76 -27.82
C THR A 191 -15.08 -1.41 -27.11
N LEU A 192 -13.89 -0.79 -26.98
CA LEU A 192 -13.69 0.41 -26.17
C LEU A 192 -14.15 1.69 -26.89
N SER A 193 -14.76 2.60 -26.12
CA SER A 193 -15.04 3.99 -26.52
C SER A 193 -14.31 4.94 -25.58
N GLU A 194 -13.65 5.97 -26.12
CA GLU A 194 -12.97 7.01 -25.32
C GLU A 194 -13.94 8.10 -24.80
N GLN A 195 -15.26 7.96 -25.04
CA GLN A 195 -16.25 8.99 -24.74
C GLN A 195 -16.91 8.80 -23.36
N GLU A 196 -17.10 9.90 -22.62
CA GLU A 196 -17.99 9.91 -21.46
C GLU A 196 -19.45 9.73 -21.93
N LEU A 197 -20.08 8.64 -21.51
CA LEU A 197 -21.46 8.30 -21.87
C LEU A 197 -22.48 9.01 -20.97
N SER A 198 -23.59 9.44 -21.55
CA SER A 198 -24.77 9.88 -20.79
C SER A 198 -25.78 8.74 -20.63
N PRO A 199 -26.59 8.71 -19.55
CA PRO A 199 -27.71 7.78 -19.44
C PRO A 199 -28.64 7.84 -20.67
N GLY A 200 -29.09 6.67 -21.14
CA GLY A 200 -29.93 6.52 -22.33
C GLY A 200 -29.21 6.74 -23.67
N HIS A 201 -27.88 6.84 -23.70
CA HIS A 201 -27.13 7.05 -24.95
C HIS A 201 -27.22 5.83 -25.87
N VAL A 202 -27.38 6.10 -27.16
CA VAL A 202 -27.35 5.10 -28.23
C VAL A 202 -26.55 5.64 -29.41
N GLU A 203 -25.71 4.80 -29.97
CA GLU A 203 -24.96 5.06 -31.19
C GLU A 203 -24.76 3.79 -32.02
N ILE A 204 -24.45 3.99 -33.29
CA ILE A 204 -24.28 2.90 -34.25
C ILE A 204 -22.93 2.23 -33.99
N PRO A 205 -22.89 0.90 -33.72
CA PRO A 205 -21.64 0.20 -33.50
C PRO A 205 -20.73 0.26 -34.74
N PRO A 206 -19.40 0.29 -34.59
CA PRO A 206 -18.47 0.32 -35.72
C PRO A 206 -18.49 -1.00 -36.51
N GLU A 207 -18.08 -0.96 -37.78
CA GLU A 207 -18.09 -2.15 -38.66
C GLU A 207 -17.24 -3.30 -38.11
N THR A 208 -16.10 -2.99 -37.50
CA THR A 208 -15.20 -3.98 -36.88
C THR A 208 -15.91 -4.75 -35.78
N PHE A 209 -16.52 -4.03 -34.83
CA PHE A 209 -17.31 -4.63 -33.75
C PHE A 209 -18.50 -5.41 -34.29
N TRP A 210 -19.24 -4.87 -35.25
CA TRP A 210 -20.40 -5.54 -35.83
C TRP A 210 -20.04 -6.91 -36.44
N LYS A 211 -18.94 -6.98 -37.21
CA LYS A 211 -18.48 -8.26 -37.81
C LYS A 211 -18.05 -9.26 -36.74
N ALA A 212 -17.22 -8.84 -35.78
CA ALA A 212 -16.72 -9.71 -34.72
C ALA A 212 -17.87 -10.22 -33.83
N CYS A 213 -18.78 -9.33 -33.43
CA CYS A 213 -19.92 -9.66 -32.58
C CYS A 213 -20.91 -10.58 -33.28
N ARG A 214 -21.17 -10.37 -34.57
CA ARG A 214 -22.04 -11.27 -35.34
C ARG A 214 -21.50 -12.70 -35.35
N GLN A 215 -20.19 -12.88 -35.60
CA GLN A 215 -19.56 -14.20 -35.59
C GLN A 215 -19.63 -14.83 -34.19
N ALA A 216 -19.25 -14.09 -33.14
CA ALA A 216 -19.29 -14.57 -31.76
C ALA A 216 -20.70 -14.99 -31.30
N LEU A 217 -21.75 -14.26 -31.71
CA LEU A 217 -23.14 -14.62 -31.44
C LEU A 217 -23.53 -15.95 -32.10
N THR A 218 -23.12 -16.16 -33.35
CA THR A 218 -23.36 -17.44 -34.06
C THR A 218 -22.62 -18.60 -33.39
N ASP A 219 -21.35 -18.42 -33.04
CA ASP A 219 -20.54 -19.46 -32.37
C ASP A 219 -21.07 -19.80 -30.96
N THR A 220 -21.62 -18.80 -30.27
CA THR A 220 -22.25 -18.99 -28.97
C THR A 220 -23.61 -19.66 -29.08
N SER A 221 -24.38 -19.40 -30.15
CA SER A 221 -25.63 -20.13 -30.43
C SER A 221 -25.38 -21.64 -30.60
N HIS A 222 -24.35 -22.02 -31.36
CA HIS A 222 -23.93 -23.43 -31.46
C HIS A 222 -23.46 -24.03 -30.12
N ALA A 223 -22.86 -23.22 -29.24
CA ALA A 223 -22.56 -23.66 -27.88
C ALA A 223 -23.82 -23.93 -27.08
N PHE A 224 -24.79 -23.03 -27.19
CA PHE A 224 -26.02 -23.11 -26.43
C PHE A 224 -26.79 -24.38 -26.80
N GLU A 225 -26.78 -24.78 -28.08
CA GLU A 225 -27.37 -26.04 -28.53
C GLU A 225 -26.86 -27.27 -27.78
N GLN A 226 -25.59 -27.28 -27.36
CA GLN A 226 -25.00 -28.36 -26.57
C GLN A 226 -25.50 -28.36 -25.13
N LEU A 227 -25.89 -27.19 -24.60
CA LEU A 227 -26.37 -26.99 -23.23
C LEU A 227 -27.90 -27.09 -23.10
N ILE A 228 -28.66 -27.09 -24.21
CA ILE A 228 -30.15 -27.15 -24.18
C ILE A 228 -30.65 -28.32 -23.35
N SER A 229 -30.03 -29.50 -23.47
CA SER A 229 -30.44 -30.70 -22.72
C SER A 229 -30.31 -30.56 -21.20
N GLN A 230 -29.47 -29.61 -20.73
CA GLN A 230 -29.20 -29.31 -19.33
C GLN A 230 -29.90 -28.02 -18.86
N THR A 231 -30.60 -27.33 -19.76
CA THR A 231 -31.28 -26.06 -19.51
C THR A 231 -32.79 -26.28 -19.38
N GLU A 232 -33.41 -25.76 -18.33
CA GLU A 232 -34.86 -25.87 -18.17
C GLU A 232 -35.60 -25.14 -19.32
N LYS A 233 -36.63 -25.78 -19.87
CA LYS A 233 -37.39 -25.26 -21.01
C LYS A 233 -38.02 -23.89 -20.77
N ILE A 234 -38.27 -23.52 -19.51
CA ILE A 234 -38.86 -22.22 -19.18
C ILE A 234 -37.96 -21.04 -19.52
N PHE A 235 -36.65 -21.26 -19.62
CA PHE A 235 -35.67 -20.23 -19.97
C PHE A 235 -35.47 -20.05 -21.47
N ILE A 236 -36.12 -20.90 -22.30
CA ILE A 236 -36.05 -20.84 -23.76
C ILE A 236 -37.45 -20.61 -24.30
N LYS A 237 -37.68 -19.48 -24.99
CA LYS A 237 -38.99 -19.11 -25.54
C LYS A 237 -38.97 -19.02 -27.06
N LYS A 238 -40.15 -19.04 -27.68
CA LYS A 238 -40.33 -18.75 -29.11
C LYS A 238 -40.81 -17.32 -29.33
N SER A 239 -40.58 -16.78 -30.53
CA SER A 239 -41.24 -15.54 -30.95
C SER A 239 -42.76 -15.70 -30.88
N GLY A 240 -43.46 -14.71 -30.35
CA GLY A 240 -44.89 -14.72 -30.06
C GLY A 240 -45.27 -15.19 -28.64
N GLU A 241 -44.34 -15.81 -27.88
CA GLU A 241 -44.60 -16.23 -26.50
C GLU A 241 -44.32 -15.13 -25.46
N PHE A 242 -43.74 -14.00 -25.88
CA PHE A 242 -43.45 -12.86 -25.00
C PHE A 242 -44.69 -12.00 -24.82
N LYS A 243 -44.95 -11.58 -23.57
CA LYS A 243 -46.05 -10.67 -23.28
C LYS A 243 -45.74 -9.30 -23.87
N SER A 244 -46.63 -8.81 -24.73
CA SER A 244 -46.48 -7.51 -25.37
C SER A 244 -46.78 -6.38 -24.40
N ILE A 245 -45.89 -5.39 -24.33
CA ILE A 245 -46.02 -4.21 -23.47
C ILE A 245 -46.88 -3.16 -24.17
N ASN A 246 -47.94 -2.69 -23.51
CA ASN A 246 -48.91 -1.77 -24.14
C ASN A 246 -48.95 -0.38 -23.49
N SER A 247 -48.21 -0.17 -22.40
CA SER A 247 -48.17 1.13 -21.71
C SER A 247 -46.81 1.40 -21.06
N LEU A 248 -46.48 2.67 -20.83
CA LEU A 248 -45.28 3.07 -20.08
C LEU A 248 -45.32 2.60 -18.62
N SER A 249 -46.51 2.53 -18.01
CA SER A 249 -46.66 2.00 -16.64
C SER A 249 -46.37 0.50 -16.58
N GLU A 250 -46.81 -0.26 -17.58
CA GLU A 250 -46.51 -1.69 -17.68
C GLU A 250 -45.00 -1.91 -17.87
N LEU A 251 -44.36 -1.13 -18.75
CA LEU A 251 -42.90 -1.14 -18.94
C LEU A 251 -42.17 -0.85 -17.62
N SER A 252 -42.58 0.18 -16.89
CA SER A 252 -42.01 0.52 -15.59
C SER A 252 -42.09 -0.67 -14.63
N ASN A 253 -43.28 -1.26 -14.48
CA ASN A 253 -43.49 -2.32 -13.51
C ASN A 253 -42.63 -3.56 -13.82
N ILE A 254 -42.56 -4.00 -15.07
CA ILE A 254 -41.76 -5.19 -15.42
C ILE A 254 -40.25 -4.96 -15.29
N ILE A 255 -39.77 -3.72 -15.46
CA ILE A 255 -38.37 -3.36 -15.21
C ILE A 255 -38.10 -3.39 -13.72
N MET A 256 -38.98 -2.79 -12.90
CA MET A 256 -38.85 -2.77 -11.44
C MET A 256 -39.00 -4.16 -10.81
N GLU A 257 -39.73 -5.07 -11.46
CA GLU A 257 -39.85 -6.49 -11.09
C GLU A 257 -38.72 -7.35 -11.67
N GLY A 258 -37.82 -6.82 -12.50
CA GLY A 258 -36.71 -7.56 -13.10
C GLY A 258 -37.12 -8.61 -14.15
N VAL A 259 -38.36 -8.60 -14.65
CA VAL A 259 -38.95 -9.64 -15.52
C VAL A 259 -39.20 -9.19 -16.97
N ALA A 260 -38.55 -8.11 -17.42
CA ALA A 260 -38.85 -7.50 -18.71
C ALA A 260 -38.53 -8.39 -19.94
N LEU A 261 -37.42 -9.13 -19.89
CA LEU A 261 -37.03 -10.16 -20.88
C LEU A 261 -36.83 -11.51 -20.18
N PRO A 262 -37.90 -12.26 -19.87
CA PRO A 262 -37.84 -13.43 -18.98
C PRO A 262 -37.47 -14.71 -19.74
N ALA A 263 -36.34 -14.69 -20.43
CA ALA A 263 -35.73 -15.84 -21.11
C ALA A 263 -34.22 -15.61 -21.28
N ILE A 264 -33.43 -16.68 -21.25
CA ILE A 264 -31.99 -16.62 -21.57
C ILE A 264 -31.72 -16.99 -23.03
N GLY A 265 -32.71 -17.58 -23.73
CA GLY A 265 -32.60 -17.94 -25.14
C GLY A 265 -33.93 -17.86 -25.89
N VAL A 266 -33.83 -17.66 -27.21
CA VAL A 266 -34.98 -17.64 -28.13
C VAL A 266 -34.78 -18.67 -29.23
N SER A 267 -35.80 -19.49 -29.48
CA SER A 267 -35.79 -20.44 -30.59
C SER A 267 -36.31 -19.79 -31.87
N ILE A 268 -35.46 -19.76 -32.91
CA ILE A 268 -35.73 -19.18 -34.24
C ILE A 268 -35.19 -20.16 -35.29
N ASP A 269 -36.00 -20.57 -36.27
CA ASP A 269 -35.60 -21.45 -37.38
C ASP A 269 -34.83 -22.71 -36.95
N ASN A 270 -35.34 -23.42 -35.93
CA ASN A 270 -34.75 -24.60 -35.29
C ASN A 270 -33.41 -24.42 -34.56
N HIS A 271 -32.90 -23.19 -34.45
CA HIS A 271 -31.71 -22.86 -33.66
C HIS A 271 -32.13 -22.12 -32.38
N VAL A 272 -31.26 -22.10 -31.37
CA VAL A 272 -31.49 -21.33 -30.14
C VAL A 272 -30.43 -20.24 -30.04
N TYR A 273 -30.89 -18.99 -30.07
CA TYR A 273 -30.03 -17.82 -29.95
C TYR A 273 -30.02 -17.32 -28.50
N PRO A 274 -28.85 -17.01 -27.92
CA PRO A 274 -28.78 -16.39 -26.60
C PRO A 274 -29.43 -15.00 -26.61
N LEU A 275 -30.26 -14.70 -25.60
CA LEU A 275 -30.95 -13.42 -25.44
C LEU A 275 -30.34 -12.62 -24.29
N SER A 276 -29.93 -11.37 -24.57
CA SER A 276 -29.47 -10.38 -23.57
C SER A 276 -28.48 -10.96 -22.56
N PHE A 277 -27.23 -11.19 -22.96
CA PHE A 277 -26.19 -11.79 -22.10
C PHE A 277 -26.08 -11.11 -20.73
N ARG A 278 -26.19 -9.78 -20.69
CA ARG A 278 -26.10 -8.98 -19.47
C ARG A 278 -27.28 -9.21 -18.51
N ASN A 279 -28.44 -9.68 -19.01
CA ASN A 279 -29.64 -9.96 -18.21
C ASN A 279 -29.83 -11.44 -17.88
N MET A 280 -29.10 -12.38 -18.51
CA MET A 280 -29.35 -13.83 -18.33
C MET A 280 -29.31 -14.29 -16.88
N ALA A 281 -28.32 -13.84 -16.09
CA ALA A 281 -28.21 -14.22 -14.68
C ALA A 281 -29.40 -13.71 -13.86
N ASN A 282 -29.85 -12.48 -14.15
CA ASN A 282 -31.04 -11.89 -13.54
C ASN A 282 -32.30 -12.73 -13.81
N VAL A 283 -32.48 -13.24 -15.03
CA VAL A 283 -33.61 -14.12 -15.38
C VAL A 283 -33.64 -15.39 -14.51
N ILE A 284 -32.48 -16.01 -14.28
CA ILE A 284 -32.39 -17.20 -13.42
C ILE A 284 -32.74 -16.85 -11.97
N ILE A 285 -32.21 -15.73 -11.46
CA ILE A 285 -32.45 -15.27 -10.09
C ILE A 285 -33.94 -15.03 -9.87
N GLU A 286 -34.58 -14.21 -10.71
CA GLU A 286 -35.99 -13.86 -10.55
C GLU A 286 -36.93 -15.06 -10.71
N HIS A 287 -36.59 -16.00 -11.59
CA HIS A 287 -37.38 -17.22 -11.74
C HIS A 287 -37.46 -18.03 -10.44
N TYR A 288 -36.33 -18.25 -9.78
CA TYR A 288 -36.32 -19.04 -8.54
C TYR A 288 -36.74 -18.22 -7.31
N ALA A 289 -36.59 -16.90 -7.34
CA ALA A 289 -37.18 -16.00 -6.35
C ALA A 289 -38.72 -16.12 -6.35
N SER A 290 -39.34 -16.13 -7.54
CA SER A 290 -40.80 -16.19 -7.68
C SER A 290 -41.42 -17.51 -7.19
N LYS A 291 -40.63 -18.58 -7.00
CA LYS A 291 -41.10 -19.87 -6.49
C LYS A 291 -41.39 -19.86 -4.98
N LYS A 292 -40.91 -18.86 -4.24
CA LYS A 292 -41.07 -18.73 -2.78
C LYS A 292 -40.69 -20.02 -2.01
N MET A 293 -39.56 -20.62 -2.37
CA MET A 293 -39.04 -21.81 -1.71
C MET A 293 -38.50 -21.45 -0.31
N ASP A 294 -38.87 -22.24 0.70
CA ASP A 294 -38.25 -22.17 2.04
C ASP A 294 -36.90 -22.91 2.01
N ILE A 295 -35.81 -22.16 2.08
CA ILE A 295 -34.44 -22.68 1.89
C ILE A 295 -33.58 -22.30 3.09
N ASP A 296 -33.08 -23.33 3.78
CA ASP A 296 -32.07 -23.16 4.81
C ASP A 296 -30.66 -23.20 4.21
N CYS A 297 -30.06 -22.01 4.07
CA CYS A 297 -28.68 -21.81 3.62
C CYS A 297 -27.68 -21.55 4.76
N SER A 298 -28.05 -21.85 6.01
CA SER A 298 -27.19 -21.58 7.18
C SER A 298 -25.81 -22.22 7.09
N ASP A 299 -25.72 -23.45 6.58
CA ASP A 299 -24.43 -24.17 6.45
C ASP A 299 -23.53 -23.47 5.41
N ALA A 300 -24.12 -23.01 4.30
CA ALA A 300 -23.38 -22.30 3.25
C ALA A 300 -22.91 -20.93 3.71
N ILE A 301 -23.69 -20.23 4.55
CA ILE A 301 -23.28 -18.97 5.19
C ILE A 301 -22.15 -19.22 6.18
N SER A 302 -22.25 -20.25 7.02
CA SER A 302 -21.18 -20.66 7.95
C SER A 302 -19.87 -20.88 7.19
N ASN A 303 -19.92 -21.64 6.09
CA ASN A 303 -18.76 -21.92 5.25
C ASN A 303 -18.21 -20.64 4.59
N PHE A 304 -19.08 -19.75 4.11
CA PHE A 304 -18.64 -18.48 3.53
C PHE A 304 -17.89 -17.62 4.55
N ILE A 305 -18.37 -17.56 5.80
CA ILE A 305 -17.71 -16.79 6.86
C ILE A 305 -16.37 -17.44 7.25
N SER A 306 -16.30 -18.78 7.37
CA SER A 306 -15.05 -19.48 7.68
C SER A 306 -14.01 -19.40 6.56
N GLN A 307 -14.42 -19.12 5.33
CA GLN A 307 -13.49 -18.78 4.25
C GLN A 307 -12.92 -17.36 4.36
N CYS A 308 -13.64 -16.46 5.03
CA CYS A 308 -13.26 -15.05 5.18
C CYS A 308 -12.53 -14.76 6.51
N PHE A 309 -12.76 -15.55 7.57
CA PHE A 309 -12.27 -15.27 8.92
C PHE A 309 -11.89 -16.53 9.70
N GLU A 310 -10.93 -16.42 10.62
CA GLU A 310 -10.41 -17.54 11.42
C GLU A 310 -11.26 -17.88 12.65
N SER A 311 -11.80 -16.86 13.35
CA SER A 311 -12.35 -17.01 14.71
C SER A 311 -13.85 -17.29 14.73
N ILE A 312 -14.30 -18.20 13.87
CA ILE A 312 -15.70 -18.63 13.78
C ILE A 312 -15.86 -20.07 14.28
N ILE A 313 -17.02 -20.34 14.90
CA ILE A 313 -17.49 -21.71 15.09
C ILE A 313 -18.02 -22.22 13.75
N GLU A 314 -17.23 -23.08 13.08
CA GLU A 314 -17.41 -23.57 11.71
C GLU A 314 -18.57 -24.57 11.51
N GLU A 315 -19.74 -24.29 12.08
CA GLU A 315 -20.98 -24.97 11.73
C GLU A 315 -22.20 -24.26 12.35
N PRO A 316 -23.39 -24.42 11.77
CA PRO A 316 -24.60 -23.93 12.41
C PRO A 316 -24.95 -24.67 13.70
N PHE A 317 -25.56 -23.95 14.64
CA PHE A 317 -25.89 -24.47 15.97
C PHE A 317 -27.25 -23.96 16.48
N LEU A 318 -27.73 -24.61 17.54
CA LEU A 318 -28.87 -24.17 18.35
C LEU A 318 -28.38 -23.61 19.69
N LEU A 319 -29.07 -22.60 20.20
CA LEU A 319 -28.87 -22.09 21.55
C LEU A 319 -29.75 -22.83 22.54
N LEU A 320 -29.18 -23.29 23.66
CA LEU A 320 -29.95 -23.95 24.71
C LEU A 320 -29.52 -23.55 26.12
N SER A 321 -30.48 -23.62 27.03
CA SER A 321 -30.27 -23.62 28.48
C SER A 321 -30.68 -24.98 29.05
N LYS A 322 -30.51 -25.18 30.36
CA LYS A 322 -31.04 -26.38 31.05
C LYS A 322 -32.55 -26.59 30.88
N LYS A 323 -33.31 -25.55 30.52
CA LYS A 323 -34.78 -25.57 30.51
C LYS A 323 -35.38 -25.49 29.10
N LYS A 324 -34.66 -24.92 28.13
CA LYS A 324 -35.21 -24.54 26.82
C LYS A 324 -34.12 -24.68 25.75
N VAL A 325 -34.48 -25.28 24.62
CA VAL A 325 -33.71 -25.18 23.37
C VAL A 325 -34.46 -24.16 22.51
N LEU A 326 -33.77 -23.15 22.02
CA LEU A 326 -34.38 -22.19 21.11
C LEU A 326 -34.61 -22.85 19.75
N PRO A 327 -35.75 -22.59 19.09
CA PRO A 327 -36.09 -23.22 17.81
C PRO A 327 -35.41 -22.56 16.61
N TYR A 328 -34.40 -21.70 16.85
CA TYR A 328 -33.73 -20.93 15.81
C TYR A 328 -32.36 -21.52 15.51
N LYS A 329 -32.09 -21.72 14.22
CA LYS A 329 -30.78 -22.11 13.71
C LYS A 329 -29.93 -20.87 13.49
N PHE A 330 -28.78 -20.81 14.13
CA PHE A 330 -27.79 -19.73 13.95
C PHE A 330 -26.70 -20.22 13.03
N SER A 331 -26.32 -19.42 12.03
CA SER A 331 -25.35 -19.80 11.01
C SER A 331 -23.91 -19.74 11.51
N GLY A 332 -23.65 -19.08 12.63
CA GLY A 332 -22.31 -18.98 13.20
C GLY A 332 -22.23 -18.01 14.38
N LEU A 333 -21.14 -18.11 15.12
CA LEU A 333 -20.72 -17.14 16.14
C LEU A 333 -19.28 -16.76 15.83
N LEU A 334 -19.05 -15.49 15.53
CA LEU A 334 -17.74 -14.96 15.16
C LEU A 334 -17.23 -14.08 16.31
N GLN A 335 -16.05 -14.39 16.82
CA GLN A 335 -15.41 -13.61 17.87
C GLN A 335 -14.72 -12.37 17.27
N GLY A 336 -15.24 -11.18 17.55
CA GLY A 336 -14.53 -9.92 17.35
C GLY A 336 -13.70 -9.53 18.58
N ASN A 337 -13.10 -8.34 18.55
CA ASN A 337 -12.27 -7.85 19.67
C ASN A 337 -13.11 -7.61 20.94
N ASP A 338 -14.21 -6.86 20.80
CA ASP A 338 -15.02 -6.39 21.94
C ASP A 338 -16.41 -7.04 21.98
N LYS A 339 -16.84 -7.67 20.88
CA LYS A 339 -18.17 -8.25 20.67
C LYS A 339 -18.08 -9.58 19.95
N PHE A 340 -19.10 -10.41 20.13
CA PHE A 340 -19.34 -11.59 19.33
C PHE A 340 -20.50 -11.34 18.37
N TYR A 341 -20.29 -11.62 17.09
CA TYR A 341 -21.31 -11.47 16.06
C TYR A 341 -22.08 -12.78 15.91
N LEU A 342 -23.39 -12.73 16.18
CA LEU A 342 -24.29 -13.89 16.08
C LEU A 342 -25.12 -13.78 14.80
N PHE A 343 -24.98 -14.75 13.90
CA PHE A 343 -25.61 -14.73 12.58
C PHE A 343 -26.94 -15.49 12.59
N ALA A 344 -28.01 -14.81 12.21
CA ALA A 344 -29.35 -15.39 12.13
C ALA A 344 -30.02 -15.06 10.79
N LEU A 345 -30.64 -16.08 10.19
CA LEU A 345 -31.39 -15.91 8.94
C LEU A 345 -32.82 -15.47 9.19
N PHE A 346 -33.35 -14.66 8.28
CA PHE A 346 -34.78 -14.34 8.23
C PHE A 346 -35.26 -14.14 6.80
N ASP A 347 -36.59 -14.13 6.66
CA ASP A 347 -37.31 -13.74 5.45
C ASP A 347 -38.10 -12.46 5.76
N ILE A 348 -38.13 -11.49 4.83
CA ILE A 348 -38.92 -10.24 4.89
C ILE A 348 -40.39 -10.51 5.26
N ASP A 349 -41.01 -11.54 4.66
CA ASP A 349 -42.41 -11.90 4.93
C ASP A 349 -42.63 -12.33 6.40
N SER A 350 -41.53 -12.58 7.13
CA SER A 350 -41.51 -12.98 8.53
C SER A 350 -40.70 -12.05 9.44
N ALA A 351 -40.53 -10.78 9.07
CA ALA A 351 -39.74 -9.79 9.82
C ALA A 351 -40.16 -9.63 11.29
N SER A 352 -41.42 -9.92 11.64
CA SER A 352 -41.90 -9.95 13.02
C SER A 352 -41.19 -10.99 13.89
N LYS A 353 -40.62 -12.06 13.30
CA LYS A 353 -39.83 -13.08 14.01
C LYS A 353 -38.51 -12.54 14.55
N LEU A 354 -37.96 -11.47 13.97
CA LEU A 354 -36.68 -10.89 14.43
C LEU A 354 -36.76 -10.47 15.90
N LYS A 355 -37.88 -9.86 16.30
CA LYS A 355 -38.12 -9.46 17.68
C LYS A 355 -38.22 -10.67 18.61
N ASN A 356 -38.87 -11.75 18.16
CA ASN A 356 -38.97 -12.98 18.94
C ASN A 356 -37.59 -13.64 19.14
N ILE A 357 -36.74 -13.66 18.10
CA ILE A 357 -35.37 -14.19 18.20
C ILE A 357 -34.59 -13.41 19.24
N GLU A 358 -34.62 -12.08 19.17
CA GLU A 358 -33.94 -11.21 20.13
C GLU A 358 -34.41 -11.44 21.58
N GLU A 359 -35.73 -11.45 21.80
CA GLU A 359 -36.33 -11.63 23.13
C GLU A 359 -36.02 -13.02 23.71
N ASP A 360 -36.13 -14.07 22.90
CA ASP A 360 -35.84 -15.46 23.31
C ASP A 360 -34.35 -15.66 23.66
N VAL A 361 -33.44 -15.08 22.87
CA VAL A 361 -32.00 -15.13 23.15
C VAL A 361 -31.68 -14.37 24.44
N PHE A 362 -32.26 -13.19 24.61
CA PHE A 362 -32.11 -12.43 25.84
C PHE A 362 -32.61 -13.20 27.08
N GLU A 363 -33.80 -13.78 27.02
CA GLU A 363 -34.33 -14.61 28.10
C GLU A 363 -33.40 -15.78 28.43
N LEU A 364 -32.87 -16.45 27.40
CA LEU A 364 -31.96 -17.58 27.57
C LEU A 364 -30.65 -17.17 28.27
N PHE A 365 -30.06 -16.02 27.89
CA PHE A 365 -28.84 -15.51 28.50
C PHE A 365 -29.05 -15.09 29.97
N ASN A 366 -30.25 -14.64 30.35
CA ASN A 366 -30.58 -14.29 31.73
C ASN A 366 -30.91 -15.48 32.65
N GLN A 367 -31.20 -16.66 32.09
CA GLN A 367 -31.58 -17.85 32.87
C GLN A 367 -30.39 -18.59 33.51
N GLY A 368 -29.15 -18.10 33.33
CA GLY A 368 -27.93 -18.69 33.86
C GLY A 368 -27.14 -19.46 32.79
N LYS A 369 -26.74 -20.71 33.09
CA LYS A 369 -25.89 -21.51 32.19
C LYS A 369 -26.61 -21.86 30.88
N TRP A 370 -26.07 -21.38 29.77
CA TRP A 370 -26.42 -21.77 28.41
C TRP A 370 -25.25 -22.44 27.68
N ALA A 371 -25.51 -23.05 26.52
CA ALA A 371 -24.51 -23.63 25.64
C ALA A 371 -24.95 -23.55 24.17
N LEU A 372 -23.98 -23.68 23.28
CA LEU A 372 -24.22 -23.95 21.86
C LEU A 372 -24.31 -25.46 21.67
N SER A 373 -25.33 -25.93 20.94
CA SER A 373 -25.38 -27.30 20.41
C SER A 373 -25.11 -27.21 18.92
N PRO A 374 -23.88 -27.53 18.47
CA PRO A 374 -23.63 -27.71 17.06
C PRO A 374 -24.54 -28.79 16.48
N ILE A 375 -24.91 -28.67 15.20
CA ILE A 375 -25.86 -29.60 14.60
C ILE A 375 -25.19 -30.93 14.23
N SER A 376 -23.90 -30.92 13.87
CA SER A 376 -23.17 -32.13 13.49
C SER A 376 -22.69 -32.96 14.69
N SER A 377 -22.66 -32.37 15.89
CA SER A 377 -22.06 -32.96 17.09
C SER A 377 -23.03 -32.96 18.28
N SER A 378 -22.92 -33.99 19.12
CA SER A 378 -23.65 -34.05 20.40
C SER A 378 -22.93 -33.32 21.54
N GLN A 379 -21.73 -32.78 21.29
CA GLN A 379 -20.95 -32.04 22.29
C GLN A 379 -21.44 -30.59 22.42
N LEU A 380 -21.75 -30.19 23.64
CA LEU A 380 -22.17 -28.82 23.95
C LEU A 380 -20.95 -27.91 24.14
N LEU A 381 -20.96 -26.75 23.50
CA LEU A 381 -19.89 -25.75 23.61
C LEU A 381 -20.31 -24.64 24.56
N GLY A 382 -19.50 -24.37 25.58
CA GLY A 382 -19.63 -23.21 26.45
C GLY A 382 -18.66 -22.13 26.03
N ILE A 383 -19.15 -20.96 25.63
CA ILE A 383 -18.32 -19.84 25.19
C ILE A 383 -18.10 -18.87 26.36
N ARG A 384 -16.86 -18.40 26.48
CA ARG A 384 -16.44 -17.43 27.50
C ARG A 384 -15.84 -16.19 26.84
N ASN A 385 -15.99 -15.05 27.49
CA ASN A 385 -15.32 -13.81 27.09
C ASN A 385 -13.83 -13.84 27.52
N GLY A 386 -13.10 -12.76 27.20
CA GLY A 386 -11.68 -12.62 27.54
C GLY A 386 -11.37 -12.66 29.05
N SER A 387 -12.35 -12.37 29.93
CA SER A 387 -12.20 -12.52 31.39
C SER A 387 -12.50 -13.92 31.90
N GLY A 388 -12.82 -14.86 31.01
CA GLY A 388 -13.18 -16.23 31.37
C GLY A 388 -14.61 -16.38 31.92
N GLU A 389 -15.45 -15.35 31.82
CA GLU A 389 -16.86 -15.37 32.20
C GLU A 389 -17.73 -15.83 31.03
N GLN A 390 -18.93 -16.37 31.30
CA GLN A 390 -19.87 -16.76 30.25
C GLN A 390 -20.46 -15.51 29.57
N LEU A 391 -20.63 -15.52 28.23
CA LEU A 391 -21.12 -14.33 27.53
C LEU A 391 -22.51 -13.90 28.02
N SER A 392 -22.68 -12.59 28.11
CA SER A 392 -23.94 -11.88 28.36
C SER A 392 -24.53 -11.34 27.06
N ILE A 393 -25.80 -10.91 27.09
CA ILE A 393 -26.43 -10.31 25.90
C ILE A 393 -25.69 -9.04 25.43
N ASN A 394 -25.02 -8.33 26.34
CA ASN A 394 -24.28 -7.13 26.00
C ASN A 394 -23.01 -7.46 25.21
N ASP A 395 -22.54 -8.70 25.25
CA ASP A 395 -21.37 -9.16 24.49
C ASP A 395 -21.74 -9.59 23.06
N ILE A 396 -23.03 -9.67 22.74
CA ILE A 396 -23.55 -10.14 21.44
C ILE A 396 -24.01 -8.97 20.58
N GLU A 397 -23.67 -9.02 19.29
CA GLU A 397 -24.21 -8.18 18.24
C GLU A 397 -24.87 -9.05 17.17
N PHE A 398 -26.14 -8.78 16.86
CA PHE A 398 -26.90 -9.61 15.92
C PHE A 398 -26.63 -9.18 14.48
N ILE A 399 -26.25 -10.13 13.62
CA ILE A 399 -26.25 -9.94 12.17
C ILE A 399 -27.40 -10.73 11.58
N PHE A 400 -28.49 -10.04 11.27
CA PHE A 400 -29.66 -10.62 10.63
C PHE A 400 -29.49 -10.58 9.11
N ILE A 401 -29.46 -11.76 8.49
CA ILE A 401 -29.28 -11.89 7.05
C ILE A 401 -30.62 -12.24 6.43
N ASN A 402 -31.11 -11.37 5.54
CA ASN A 402 -32.26 -11.69 4.72
C ASN A 402 -31.82 -12.70 3.65
N SER A 403 -32.32 -13.93 3.76
CA SER A 403 -31.91 -15.00 2.85
C SER A 403 -32.56 -14.87 1.46
N ASN A 404 -33.66 -14.12 1.32
CA ASN A 404 -34.36 -13.95 0.04
C ASN A 404 -33.48 -13.23 -0.98
N LEU A 405 -33.38 -13.83 -2.16
CA LEU A 405 -32.56 -13.34 -3.26
C LEU A 405 -33.47 -12.96 -4.43
N THR A 406 -33.50 -11.67 -4.75
CA THR A 406 -34.25 -11.08 -5.87
C THR A 406 -33.62 -9.72 -6.22
N THR A 407 -33.67 -9.35 -7.49
CA THR A 407 -33.28 -8.07 -8.05
C THR A 407 -34.46 -7.11 -8.14
N ALA A 408 -35.69 -7.58 -7.90
CA ALA A 408 -36.88 -6.74 -7.87
C ALA A 408 -36.81 -5.70 -6.75
N MET A 409 -37.38 -4.53 -7.00
CA MET A 409 -37.40 -3.47 -5.99
C MET A 409 -38.31 -3.86 -4.82
N HIS A 410 -37.73 -3.94 -3.63
CA HIS A 410 -38.46 -4.20 -2.39
C HIS A 410 -38.21 -3.11 -1.36
N PHE A 411 -39.31 -2.55 -0.83
CA PHE A 411 -39.25 -1.66 0.32
C PHE A 411 -39.37 -2.48 1.60
N PHE A 412 -38.38 -2.36 2.46
CA PHE A 412 -38.34 -3.02 3.75
C PHE A 412 -38.23 -1.98 4.87
N GLU A 413 -39.17 -2.01 5.80
CA GLU A 413 -39.10 -1.21 7.02
C GLU A 413 -38.63 -2.10 8.18
N PRO A 414 -37.37 -1.96 8.64
CA PRO A 414 -36.82 -2.84 9.67
C PRO A 414 -37.52 -2.64 11.02
N PRO A 415 -37.78 -3.72 11.78
CA PRO A 415 -38.32 -3.59 13.14
C PRO A 415 -37.31 -2.91 14.06
N ARG A 416 -37.80 -2.13 15.03
CA ARG A 416 -36.95 -1.58 16.10
C ARG A 416 -36.70 -2.64 17.17
N LEU A 417 -35.48 -3.14 17.20
CA LEU A 417 -34.99 -4.08 18.22
C LEU A 417 -34.33 -3.32 19.39
N LYS A 418 -34.15 -4.01 20.52
CA LYS A 418 -33.69 -3.43 21.79
C LYS A 418 -32.17 -3.39 21.94
N TYR A 419 -31.47 -4.41 21.44
CA TYR A 419 -30.02 -4.60 21.52
C TYR A 419 -29.34 -4.23 20.21
N SER A 420 -28.01 -4.39 20.12
CA SER A 420 -27.27 -4.03 18.90
C SER A 420 -27.51 -5.04 17.78
N TYR A 421 -27.84 -4.53 16.59
CA TYR A 421 -28.12 -5.37 15.43
C TYR A 421 -27.81 -4.66 14.11
N HIS A 422 -27.51 -5.47 13.10
CA HIS A 422 -27.44 -5.06 11.71
C HIS A 422 -28.28 -6.00 10.85
N ILE A 423 -29.08 -5.43 9.96
CA ILE A 423 -29.85 -6.18 8.97
C ILE A 423 -29.16 -6.00 7.63
N LEU A 424 -28.81 -7.11 6.98
CA LEU A 424 -28.14 -7.14 5.69
C LEU A 424 -28.93 -8.03 4.73
N PHE A 425 -29.10 -7.59 3.48
CA PHE A 425 -29.51 -8.50 2.42
C PHE A 425 -28.37 -9.48 2.09
N LEU A 426 -28.67 -10.69 1.63
CA LEU A 426 -27.64 -11.69 1.35
C LEU A 426 -26.53 -11.18 0.41
N THR A 427 -26.89 -10.40 -0.60
CA THR A 427 -25.93 -9.79 -1.55
C THR A 427 -25.04 -8.74 -0.90
N GLU A 428 -25.61 -7.93 0.00
CA GLU A 428 -24.87 -6.96 0.79
C GLU A 428 -23.94 -7.63 1.82
N PHE A 429 -24.43 -8.68 2.48
CA PHE A 429 -23.63 -9.48 3.40
C PHE A 429 -22.40 -10.05 2.68
N ILE A 430 -22.58 -10.62 1.49
CA ILE A 430 -21.48 -11.16 0.69
C ILE A 430 -20.49 -10.07 0.31
N ALA A 431 -20.97 -8.97 -0.26
CA ALA A 431 -20.11 -7.87 -0.70
C ALA A 431 -19.29 -7.29 0.46
N LEU A 432 -19.92 -7.11 1.63
CA LEU A 432 -19.27 -6.56 2.82
C LEU A 432 -18.23 -7.51 3.40
N PHE A 433 -18.63 -8.75 3.73
CA PHE A 433 -17.75 -9.73 4.39
C PHE A 433 -16.65 -10.25 3.46
N ASP A 434 -16.86 -10.22 2.15
CA ASP A 434 -15.81 -10.48 1.17
C ASP A 434 -14.80 -9.34 1.04
N SER A 435 -15.18 -8.10 1.38
CA SER A 435 -14.31 -6.93 1.16
C SER A 435 -13.62 -6.41 2.42
N ILE A 436 -14.03 -6.85 3.60
CA ILE A 436 -13.41 -6.49 4.86
C ILE A 436 -12.02 -7.14 4.97
N ASP A 437 -11.05 -6.35 5.42
CA ASP A 437 -9.66 -6.78 5.59
C ASP A 437 -9.48 -7.61 6.87
N ASN A 438 -10.17 -7.24 7.96
CA ASN A 438 -10.17 -7.94 9.25
C ASN A 438 -11.36 -7.51 10.14
N LEU A 439 -11.59 -8.23 11.24
CA LEU A 439 -12.74 -7.96 12.13
C LEU A 439 -12.71 -6.59 12.83
N ASN A 440 -11.54 -5.95 12.94
CA ASN A 440 -11.46 -4.61 13.53
C ASN A 440 -12.09 -3.58 12.58
N GLU A 441 -11.88 -3.76 11.27
CA GLU A 441 -12.49 -2.90 10.26
C GLU A 441 -14.02 -2.98 10.28
N LEU A 442 -14.60 -4.16 10.51
CA LEU A 442 -16.05 -4.32 10.65
C LEU A 442 -16.61 -3.46 11.79
N SER A 443 -15.96 -3.50 12.96
CA SER A 443 -16.34 -2.69 14.13
C SER A 443 -16.19 -1.19 13.87
N LEU A 444 -15.10 -0.78 13.20
CA LEU A 444 -14.88 0.61 12.80
C LEU A 444 -15.92 1.09 11.78
N PHE A 445 -16.34 0.22 10.86
CA PHE A 445 -17.40 0.54 9.90
C PHE A 445 -18.74 0.75 10.60
N PHE A 446 -19.16 -0.13 11.50
CA PHE A 446 -20.39 0.06 12.26
C PHE A 446 -20.34 1.32 13.13
N SER A 447 -19.21 1.59 13.78
CA SER A 447 -18.98 2.85 14.50
C SER A 447 -19.13 4.07 13.59
N TYR A 448 -18.59 4.01 12.37
CA TYR A 448 -18.73 5.06 11.36
C TYR A 448 -20.20 5.28 10.94
N LEU A 449 -20.98 4.20 10.79
CA LEU A 449 -22.41 4.31 10.48
C LEU A 449 -23.17 5.00 11.61
N ASP A 450 -22.93 4.61 12.86
CA ASP A 450 -23.60 5.19 14.02
C ASP A 450 -23.26 6.68 14.19
N GLN A 451 -21.99 7.04 14.04
CA GLN A 451 -21.53 8.43 14.10
C GLN A 451 -22.17 9.32 13.02
N ASN A 452 -22.49 8.76 11.84
CA ASN A 452 -23.00 9.51 10.70
C ASN A 452 -24.47 9.25 10.39
N LYS A 453 -25.19 8.50 11.23
CA LYS A 453 -26.59 8.06 11.03
C LYS A 453 -27.56 9.21 10.80
N SER A 454 -27.32 10.37 11.42
CA SER A 454 -28.16 11.57 11.28
C SER A 454 -27.83 12.41 10.04
N LYS A 455 -26.66 12.20 9.41
CA LYS A 455 -26.18 12.98 8.28
C LYS A 455 -26.36 12.27 6.96
N ILE A 456 -26.09 10.97 6.90
CA ILE A 456 -26.23 10.19 5.67
C ILE A 456 -27.73 10.00 5.40
N ASN A 457 -28.17 10.43 4.22
CA ASN A 457 -29.56 10.24 3.81
C ASN A 457 -29.89 8.72 3.76
N PRO A 458 -30.93 8.25 4.47
CA PRO A 458 -31.27 6.82 4.47
C PRO A 458 -32.00 6.36 3.20
N PHE A 459 -32.53 7.27 2.38
CA PHE A 459 -33.31 6.90 1.21
C PHE A 459 -32.41 6.47 0.04
N LEU A 460 -32.64 5.26 -0.49
CA LEU A 460 -31.99 4.71 -1.69
C LEU A 460 -30.46 4.50 -1.60
N ILE A 461 -29.89 4.43 -0.39
CA ILE A 461 -28.46 4.19 -0.17
C ILE A 461 -28.27 2.81 0.48
N SER A 462 -27.60 1.90 -0.21
CA SER A 462 -27.29 0.55 0.29
C SER A 462 -26.23 0.59 1.39
N ILE A 463 -26.05 -0.52 2.10
CA ILE A 463 -24.93 -0.63 3.06
C ILE A 463 -23.57 -0.61 2.36
N ILE A 464 -23.50 -1.05 1.10
CA ILE A 464 -22.26 -1.07 0.32
C ILE A 464 -21.87 0.31 -0.16
N ASP A 465 -22.82 1.20 -0.47
CA ASP A 465 -22.52 2.62 -0.72
C ASP A 465 -21.91 3.28 0.51
N LYS A 466 -22.43 2.94 1.70
CA LYS A 466 -21.88 3.43 2.98
C LYS A 466 -20.50 2.84 3.25
N PHE A 467 -20.25 1.58 2.88
CA PHE A 467 -18.93 0.96 3.00
C PHE A 467 -17.92 1.56 2.02
N ALA A 468 -18.31 1.82 0.78
CA ALA A 468 -17.49 2.56 -0.20
C ALA A 468 -17.15 3.97 0.30
N SER A 469 -18.13 4.67 0.90
CA SER A 469 -17.89 5.95 1.57
C SER A 469 -16.92 5.80 2.75
N PHE A 470 -17.05 4.77 3.58
CA PHE A 470 -16.13 4.49 4.68
C PHE A 470 -14.68 4.29 4.17
N LYS A 471 -14.46 3.43 3.17
CA LYS A 471 -13.13 3.19 2.58
C LYS A 471 -12.59 4.46 1.89
N GLY A 472 -13.39 5.10 1.03
CA GLY A 472 -13.01 6.27 0.24
C GLY A 472 -12.77 7.53 1.06
N THR A 473 -13.46 7.68 2.20
CA THR A 473 -13.25 8.79 3.14
C THR A 473 -12.26 8.47 4.25
N HIS A 474 -11.70 7.26 4.32
CA HIS A 474 -10.87 6.78 5.43
C HIS A 474 -11.57 7.01 6.79
N SER A 475 -12.85 6.64 6.85
CA SER A 475 -13.71 6.76 8.04
C SER A 475 -13.99 8.20 8.51
N VAL A 476 -13.61 9.23 7.72
CA VAL A 476 -13.82 10.65 8.04
C VAL A 476 -14.69 11.29 6.97
N LEU A 477 -16.02 11.25 7.14
CA LEU A 477 -16.99 11.73 6.15
C LEU A 477 -16.87 13.24 5.87
N GLU A 478 -16.54 14.03 6.89
CA GLU A 478 -16.32 15.47 6.78
C GLU A 478 -14.92 15.80 7.29
N ASP A 479 -14.00 16.14 6.38
CA ASP A 479 -12.59 16.43 6.68
C ASP A 479 -12.29 17.94 6.82
N GLY A 480 -13.25 18.81 6.48
CA GLY A 480 -13.15 20.27 6.64
C GLY A 480 -13.95 20.84 7.82
N ALA A 481 -14.03 22.18 7.89
CA ALA A 481 -14.67 22.94 8.97
C ALA A 481 -16.17 23.24 8.74
N ILE A 482 -16.72 22.76 7.63
CA ILE A 482 -18.14 22.89 7.31
C ILE A 482 -18.85 21.64 7.81
N ASN A 483 -19.82 21.85 8.71
CA ASN A 483 -20.72 20.81 9.17
C ASN A 483 -21.95 20.79 8.28
N PHE A 484 -22.25 19.66 7.69
CA PHE A 484 -23.43 19.44 6.87
C PHE A 484 -24.54 18.82 7.73
N ASN A 485 -25.76 19.31 7.54
CA ASN A 485 -26.95 18.70 8.17
C ASN A 485 -27.38 17.42 7.46
N MET A 486 -27.03 17.27 6.18
CA MET A 486 -27.34 16.11 5.36
C MET A 486 -26.28 15.95 4.26
N ILE A 487 -25.84 14.72 4.05
CA ILE A 487 -24.91 14.32 3.00
C ILE A 487 -25.61 13.22 2.19
N THR A 488 -25.86 13.49 0.91
CA THR A 488 -26.35 12.50 -0.04
C THR A 488 -25.16 11.80 -0.66
N LEU A 489 -25.01 10.52 -0.38
CA LEU A 489 -24.05 9.67 -1.08
C LEU A 489 -24.56 9.39 -2.50
N ASP A 490 -23.63 9.10 -3.41
CA ASP A 490 -23.99 8.56 -4.72
C ASP A 490 -24.56 7.14 -4.51
N PRO A 491 -25.81 6.85 -4.92
CA PRO A 491 -26.46 5.55 -4.74
C PRO A 491 -25.81 4.42 -5.56
N HIS A 492 -24.87 4.75 -6.45
CA HIS A 492 -24.11 3.77 -7.23
C HIS A 492 -22.64 3.68 -6.79
N TRP A 493 -22.25 4.37 -5.72
CA TRP A 493 -20.85 4.38 -5.27
C TRP A 493 -20.39 2.98 -4.89
N GLY A 494 -21.25 2.21 -4.22
CA GLY A 494 -21.00 0.84 -3.82
C GLY A 494 -20.74 -0.08 -5.01
N SER A 495 -21.51 0.04 -6.09
CA SER A 495 -21.32 -0.76 -7.31
C SER A 495 -19.99 -0.41 -7.99
N ASN A 496 -19.74 0.88 -8.24
CA ASN A 496 -18.51 1.36 -8.88
C ASN A 496 -17.26 0.97 -8.07
N TRP A 497 -17.27 1.19 -6.76
CA TRP A 497 -16.15 0.82 -5.89
C TRP A 497 -15.92 -0.69 -5.88
N ARG A 498 -16.99 -1.49 -5.82
CA ARG A 498 -16.88 -2.95 -5.85
C ARG A 498 -16.33 -3.46 -7.18
N TYR A 499 -16.72 -2.84 -8.29
CA TYR A 499 -16.14 -3.12 -9.61
C TYR A 499 -14.64 -2.81 -9.64
N GLU A 500 -14.22 -1.62 -9.20
CA GLU A 500 -12.81 -1.21 -9.17
C GLU A 500 -11.95 -2.17 -8.33
N GLU A 501 -12.42 -2.57 -7.14
CA GLU A 501 -11.69 -3.52 -6.29
C GLU A 501 -11.62 -4.93 -6.91
N LEU A 502 -12.72 -5.42 -7.49
CA LEU A 502 -12.72 -6.73 -8.15
C LEU A 502 -11.88 -6.73 -9.43
N GLU A 503 -11.90 -5.66 -10.23
CA GLU A 503 -11.06 -5.54 -11.43
C GLU A 503 -9.59 -5.54 -11.06
N LYS A 504 -9.20 -4.75 -10.03
CA LYS A 504 -7.85 -4.75 -9.49
C LYS A 504 -7.43 -6.14 -9.03
N TYR A 505 -8.31 -6.84 -8.30
CA TYR A 505 -8.06 -8.21 -7.85
C TYR A 505 -7.86 -9.18 -9.03
N TRP A 506 -8.84 -9.27 -9.95
CA TRP A 506 -8.82 -10.23 -11.06
C TRP A 506 -7.73 -9.96 -12.11
N SER A 507 -7.23 -8.72 -12.20
CA SER A 507 -6.10 -8.37 -13.06
C SER A 507 -4.75 -8.95 -12.59
N GLN A 508 -4.66 -9.36 -11.32
CA GLN A 508 -3.40 -9.77 -10.68
C GLN A 508 -3.38 -11.24 -10.26
N VAL A 509 -4.53 -11.89 -10.09
CA VAL A 509 -4.60 -13.31 -9.70
C VAL A 509 -4.16 -14.27 -10.81
N PRO A 510 -3.68 -15.47 -10.46
CA PRO A 510 -3.42 -16.53 -11.42
C PRO A 510 -4.70 -16.99 -12.15
N SER A 511 -4.53 -17.77 -13.21
CA SER A 511 -5.66 -18.35 -13.97
C SER A 511 -6.53 -19.29 -13.14
N ASN A 512 -5.95 -19.94 -12.13
CA ASN A 512 -6.58 -20.91 -11.24
C ASN A 512 -6.01 -20.72 -9.82
N PHE A 513 -6.78 -21.10 -8.80
CA PHE A 513 -6.34 -21.05 -7.40
C PHE A 513 -5.84 -22.42 -6.92
N PRO A 514 -4.92 -22.46 -5.94
CA PRO A 514 -4.39 -23.71 -5.39
C PRO A 514 -5.49 -24.55 -4.70
N ASP A 515 -6.43 -23.89 -4.03
CA ASP A 515 -7.61 -24.48 -3.41
C ASP A 515 -8.84 -23.63 -3.74
N ALA A 516 -9.90 -24.29 -4.21
CA ALA A 516 -11.17 -23.66 -4.58
C ALA A 516 -12.08 -23.35 -3.38
N ASN A 517 -11.83 -23.98 -2.22
CA ASN A 517 -12.60 -23.79 -1.01
C ASN A 517 -12.03 -22.69 -0.11
N VAL A 518 -11.00 -21.96 -0.56
CA VAL A 518 -10.31 -20.92 0.20
C VAL A 518 -10.41 -19.60 -0.55
N LYS A 519 -10.65 -18.51 0.17
CA LYS A 519 -10.53 -17.17 -0.38
C LYS A 519 -9.12 -16.64 -0.22
N TRP A 520 -8.59 -16.12 -1.32
CA TRP A 520 -7.20 -15.70 -1.43
C TRP A 520 -7.08 -14.19 -1.54
N ASN A 521 -6.18 -13.62 -0.75
CA ASN A 521 -5.63 -12.28 -0.93
C ASN A 521 -4.30 -12.35 -1.66
N ILE A 522 -4.03 -11.36 -2.50
CA ILE A 522 -2.71 -11.20 -3.12
C ILE A 522 -1.82 -10.43 -2.14
N SER A 523 -0.71 -11.04 -1.73
CA SER A 523 0.25 -10.38 -0.82
C SER A 523 1.33 -9.63 -1.58
N SER A 524 1.81 -10.18 -2.71
CA SER A 524 2.82 -9.57 -3.56
C SER A 524 2.88 -10.24 -4.93
N SER A 525 3.50 -9.59 -5.91
CA SER A 525 3.80 -10.20 -7.21
C SER A 525 5.05 -9.58 -7.84
N TYR A 526 5.79 -10.36 -8.63
CA TYR A 526 6.88 -9.87 -9.46
C TYR A 526 7.19 -10.83 -10.61
N GLN A 527 7.49 -10.29 -11.79
CA GLN A 527 7.95 -11.07 -12.96
C GLN A 527 7.14 -12.34 -13.29
N GLY A 528 5.83 -12.35 -13.00
CA GLY A 528 4.94 -13.50 -13.21
C GLY A 528 4.84 -14.47 -12.04
N ASN A 529 5.59 -14.26 -10.94
CA ASN A 529 5.36 -14.92 -9.66
C ASN A 529 4.30 -14.14 -8.87
N ILE A 530 3.33 -14.86 -8.30
CA ILE A 530 2.22 -14.28 -7.53
C ILE A 530 2.17 -15.00 -6.18
N SER A 531 2.22 -14.22 -5.09
CA SER A 531 2.03 -14.71 -3.74
C SER A 531 0.60 -14.47 -3.28
N LEU A 532 -0.02 -15.53 -2.77
CA LEU A 532 -1.39 -15.57 -2.27
C LEU A 532 -1.36 -15.96 -0.78
N ILE A 533 -2.22 -15.33 0.02
CA ILE A 533 -2.43 -15.67 1.43
C ILE A 533 -3.93 -15.87 1.66
N SER A 534 -4.30 -16.95 2.33
CA SER A 534 -5.70 -17.22 2.71
C SER A 534 -6.25 -16.13 3.63
N LYS A 535 -7.54 -15.78 3.47
CA LYS A 535 -8.24 -14.84 4.36
C LYS A 535 -8.51 -15.42 5.75
N SER A 536 -8.70 -16.73 5.85
CA SER A 536 -9.19 -17.36 7.08
C SER A 536 -8.12 -17.95 7.98
N HIS A 537 -6.92 -18.18 7.50
CA HIS A 537 -5.80 -18.72 8.29
C HIS A 537 -4.49 -18.47 7.55
N PHE A 538 -3.34 -18.68 8.20
CA PHE A 538 -2.03 -18.37 7.61
C PHE A 538 -1.54 -19.49 6.65
N TYR A 539 -2.31 -19.69 5.58
CA TYR A 539 -2.01 -20.56 4.46
C TYR A 539 -1.49 -19.72 3.29
N VAL A 540 -0.23 -19.97 2.91
CA VAL A 540 0.50 -19.17 1.91
C VAL A 540 0.70 -19.99 0.66
N SER A 541 0.57 -19.36 -0.51
CA SER A 541 0.94 -19.95 -1.80
C SER A 541 1.81 -19.00 -2.61
N TRP A 542 2.84 -19.52 -3.25
CA TRP A 542 3.56 -18.86 -4.34
C TRP A 542 3.29 -19.59 -5.64
N SER A 543 3.01 -18.84 -6.70
CA SER A 543 2.56 -19.40 -7.97
C SER A 543 3.23 -18.77 -9.16
N THR A 544 3.43 -19.58 -10.20
CA THR A 544 3.90 -19.16 -11.52
C THR A 544 3.21 -19.98 -12.60
N THR A 545 3.03 -19.40 -13.78
CA THR A 545 2.46 -20.09 -14.94
C THR A 545 3.56 -20.51 -15.90
N ILE A 546 3.55 -21.77 -16.31
CA ILE A 546 4.43 -22.35 -17.31
C ILE A 546 3.58 -22.90 -18.44
N ASN A 547 3.77 -22.38 -19.66
CA ASN A 547 2.86 -22.62 -20.78
C ASN A 547 1.42 -22.25 -20.40
N ASN A 548 0.52 -23.24 -20.30
CA ASN A 548 -0.86 -23.06 -19.85
C ASN A 548 -1.12 -23.64 -18.44
N CYS A 549 -0.09 -24.19 -17.79
CA CYS A 549 -0.21 -24.82 -16.46
C CYS A 549 0.22 -23.84 -15.37
N THR A 550 -0.66 -23.57 -14.40
CA THR A 550 -0.32 -22.80 -13.21
C THR A 550 0.15 -23.73 -12.11
N ILE A 551 1.36 -23.48 -11.60
CA ILE A 551 2.02 -24.28 -10.57
C ILE A 551 2.02 -23.48 -9.28
N HIS A 552 1.48 -24.05 -8.21
CA HIS A 552 1.39 -23.47 -6.88
C HIS A 552 2.25 -24.26 -5.90
N PHE A 553 3.10 -23.57 -5.13
CA PHE A 553 3.74 -24.10 -3.93
C PHE A 553 3.02 -23.49 -2.72
N CYS A 554 2.47 -24.30 -1.84
CA CYS A 554 1.64 -23.83 -0.73
C CYS A 554 1.94 -24.54 0.59
N ALA A 555 1.82 -23.83 1.71
CA ALA A 555 2.02 -24.39 3.04
C ALA A 555 1.14 -23.70 4.09
N ASP A 556 0.61 -24.46 5.04
CA ASP A 556 0.05 -23.91 6.28
C ASP A 556 1.21 -23.60 7.21
N CYS A 557 1.52 -22.31 7.35
CA CYS A 557 2.68 -21.84 8.09
C CYS A 557 2.32 -21.46 9.53
N LYS A 558 1.04 -21.41 9.92
CA LYS A 558 0.63 -20.98 11.28
C LYS A 558 1.22 -21.86 12.39
N PRO A 559 1.15 -23.20 12.31
CA PRO A 559 1.66 -24.07 13.37
C PRO A 559 3.17 -23.86 13.58
N LEU A 560 3.93 -23.78 12.48
CA LEU A 560 5.38 -23.57 12.56
C LEU A 560 5.74 -22.17 13.03
N LEU A 561 5.07 -21.10 12.60
CA LEU A 561 5.42 -19.75 13.06
C LEU A 561 5.16 -19.53 14.55
N ASN A 562 4.13 -20.18 15.10
CA ASN A 562 3.82 -20.10 16.53
C ASN A 562 4.80 -20.91 17.40
N GLU A 563 5.26 -22.06 16.91
CA GLU A 563 6.22 -22.92 17.62
C GLU A 563 7.69 -22.47 17.40
N ASP A 564 8.03 -22.03 16.18
CA ASP A 564 9.37 -21.67 15.72
C ASP A 564 9.33 -20.71 14.50
N HIS A 565 9.44 -19.42 14.81
CA HIS A 565 9.37 -18.34 13.82
C HIS A 565 10.40 -18.48 12.68
N LEU A 566 11.62 -18.96 12.96
CA LEU A 566 12.68 -19.10 11.95
C LEU A 566 12.29 -20.15 10.90
N ASN A 567 11.85 -21.32 11.35
CA ASN A 567 11.49 -22.40 10.43
C ASN A 567 10.24 -22.05 9.58
N GLY A 568 9.28 -21.31 10.14
CA GLY A 568 8.15 -20.79 9.37
C GLY A 568 8.57 -19.78 8.28
N GLN A 569 9.53 -18.90 8.57
CA GLN A 569 10.10 -17.99 7.57
C GLN A 569 10.87 -18.72 6.47
N LEU A 570 11.69 -19.72 6.83
CA LEU A 570 12.42 -20.53 5.86
C LEU A 570 11.49 -21.32 4.93
N LEU A 571 10.40 -21.88 5.47
CA LEU A 571 9.38 -22.54 4.67
C LEU A 571 8.73 -21.57 3.69
N THR A 572 8.37 -20.37 4.13
CA THR A 572 7.80 -19.33 3.25
C THR A 572 8.76 -18.92 2.13
N LEU A 573 10.05 -18.74 2.48
CA LEU A 573 11.11 -18.45 1.50
C LEU A 573 11.30 -19.59 0.50
N PHE A 574 11.12 -20.86 0.91
CA PHE A 574 11.19 -21.99 -0.01
C PHE A 574 10.10 -21.92 -1.07
N LEU A 575 8.85 -21.60 -0.68
CA LEU A 575 7.73 -21.48 -1.62
C LEU A 575 8.06 -20.44 -2.71
N GLU A 576 8.58 -19.29 -2.30
CA GLU A 576 9.01 -18.23 -3.19
C GLU A 576 10.17 -18.69 -4.08
N CYS A 577 11.21 -19.29 -3.49
CA CYS A 577 12.38 -19.79 -4.20
C CYS A 577 12.01 -20.83 -5.26
N ALA A 578 11.08 -21.74 -4.96
CA ALA A 578 10.63 -22.76 -5.90
C ALA A 578 9.84 -22.16 -7.07
N SER A 579 8.95 -21.20 -6.79
CA SER A 579 8.22 -20.45 -7.83
C SER A 579 9.17 -19.64 -8.71
N ASP A 580 10.08 -18.84 -8.11
CA ASP A 580 11.06 -18.05 -8.85
C ASP A 580 11.95 -18.97 -9.70
N ALA A 581 12.43 -20.09 -9.15
CA ALA A 581 13.27 -21.04 -9.88
C ALA A 581 12.64 -21.51 -11.20
N LEU A 582 11.35 -21.84 -11.20
CA LEU A 582 10.59 -22.22 -12.40
C LEU A 582 10.39 -21.02 -13.34
N SER A 583 9.93 -19.89 -12.81
CA SER A 583 9.62 -18.68 -13.60
C SER A 583 10.82 -18.16 -14.40
N GLN A 584 12.02 -18.14 -13.80
CA GLN A 584 13.27 -17.67 -14.41
C GLN A 584 13.79 -18.58 -15.52
N ARG A 585 13.22 -19.77 -15.65
CA ARG A 585 13.61 -20.80 -16.61
C ARG A 585 12.48 -21.15 -17.57
N LYS A 586 11.38 -20.40 -17.56
CA LYS A 586 10.18 -20.65 -18.38
C LYS A 586 10.47 -20.94 -19.86
N ASP A 587 11.49 -20.30 -20.43
CA ASP A 587 11.89 -20.52 -21.83
C ASP A 587 12.39 -21.93 -22.10
N ILE A 588 13.03 -22.59 -21.13
CA ILE A 588 13.43 -24.00 -21.20
C ILE A 588 12.19 -24.89 -21.10
N PHE A 589 11.25 -24.53 -20.22
CA PHE A 589 10.01 -25.28 -20.01
C PHE A 589 9.00 -25.19 -21.16
N LYS A 590 9.19 -24.26 -22.13
CA LYS A 590 8.32 -24.17 -23.32
C LYS A 590 8.18 -25.48 -24.08
N ASN A 591 9.21 -26.32 -24.03
CA ASN A 591 9.25 -27.61 -24.73
C ASN A 591 8.70 -28.77 -23.88
N ILE A 592 8.29 -28.54 -22.64
CA ILE A 592 7.71 -29.56 -21.77
C ILE A 592 6.19 -29.60 -21.95
N SER A 593 5.67 -30.78 -22.29
CA SER A 593 4.23 -31.03 -22.33
C SER A 593 3.72 -31.45 -20.95
N PHE A 594 2.81 -30.65 -20.39
CA PHE A 594 2.10 -30.98 -19.15
C PHE A 594 0.85 -31.84 -19.38
N GLN A 595 0.70 -32.48 -20.55
CA GLN A 595 -0.33 -33.49 -20.84
C GLN A 595 -1.77 -33.09 -20.46
N ASN A 596 -2.18 -31.85 -20.79
CA ASN A 596 -3.49 -31.25 -20.46
C ASN A 596 -3.74 -30.99 -18.96
N ILE A 597 -2.70 -30.93 -18.14
CA ILE A 597 -2.79 -30.45 -16.76
C ILE A 597 -2.71 -28.92 -16.78
N ASP A 598 -3.77 -28.27 -16.29
CA ASP A 598 -3.90 -26.81 -16.20
C ASP A 598 -3.45 -26.29 -14.83
N ARG A 599 -3.46 -27.15 -13.79
CA ARG A 599 -3.05 -26.79 -12.43
C ARG A 599 -2.22 -27.88 -11.74
N ILE A 600 -1.10 -27.50 -11.13
CA ILE A 600 -0.36 -28.35 -10.19
C ILE A 600 -0.27 -27.63 -8.84
N THR A 601 -0.79 -28.24 -7.78
CA THR A 601 -0.67 -27.73 -6.41
C THR A 601 0.28 -28.60 -5.61
N VAL A 602 1.30 -27.99 -5.02
CA VAL A 602 2.36 -28.63 -4.25
C VAL A 602 2.22 -28.22 -2.78
N HIS A 603 1.73 -29.12 -1.95
CA HIS A 603 1.60 -28.95 -0.50
C HIS A 603 2.95 -29.22 0.16
N CYS A 604 3.59 -28.15 0.61
CA CYS A 604 4.89 -28.14 1.25
C CYS A 604 4.75 -28.24 2.77
N ALA A 605 5.50 -29.16 3.38
CA ALA A 605 5.61 -29.32 4.82
C ALA A 605 7.08 -29.49 5.22
N VAL A 606 7.34 -29.53 6.53
CA VAL A 606 8.67 -29.79 7.09
C VAL A 606 8.56 -30.91 8.11
N ASP A 607 9.44 -31.90 8.01
CA ASP A 607 9.56 -32.95 9.02
C ASP A 607 10.31 -32.39 10.24
N LYS A 608 9.81 -32.65 11.46
CA LYS A 608 10.37 -32.15 12.71
C LYS A 608 11.85 -32.49 12.89
N LYS A 609 12.35 -33.56 12.26
CA LYS A 609 13.80 -33.91 12.31
C LYS A 609 14.70 -33.00 11.46
N TYR A 610 14.12 -32.23 10.52
CA TYR A 610 14.84 -31.30 9.63
C TYR A 610 14.42 -29.85 9.90
N LEU A 611 14.29 -29.49 11.17
CA LEU A 611 14.15 -28.10 11.61
C LEU A 611 15.53 -27.51 11.86
N VAL A 612 15.68 -26.23 11.53
CA VAL A 612 16.87 -25.43 11.83
C VAL A 612 16.82 -24.99 13.29
N ASN A 613 17.92 -25.11 14.02
CA ASN A 613 18.04 -24.54 15.36
C ASN A 613 18.53 -23.09 15.27
N SER A 614 17.74 -22.16 15.81
CA SER A 614 18.05 -20.72 15.81
C SER A 614 19.29 -20.34 16.63
N ASN A 615 19.73 -21.21 17.55
CA ASN A 615 20.87 -20.97 18.44
C ASN A 615 22.18 -21.62 17.96
N SER A 616 22.19 -22.26 16.79
CA SER A 616 23.39 -22.88 16.24
C SER A 616 23.83 -22.19 14.95
N ASP A 617 25.13 -22.16 14.71
CA ASP A 617 25.67 -21.79 13.41
C ASP A 617 25.08 -22.65 12.28
N ILE A 618 25.08 -22.09 11.07
CA ILE A 618 24.60 -22.79 9.88
C ILE A 618 25.49 -24.02 9.67
N ALA A 619 24.90 -25.20 9.77
CA ALA A 619 25.62 -26.46 9.70
C ALA A 619 26.29 -26.64 8.31
N GLU A 620 27.59 -26.91 8.31
CA GLU A 620 28.37 -27.17 7.08
C GLU A 620 28.18 -28.61 6.54
N HIS A 621 27.66 -29.52 7.37
CA HIS A 621 27.45 -30.93 7.04
C HIS A 621 25.98 -31.31 7.18
N VAL A 622 25.23 -31.16 6.08
CA VAL A 622 23.79 -31.45 6.02
C VAL A 622 23.52 -32.53 4.97
N SER A 623 22.50 -33.37 5.21
CA SER A 623 22.00 -34.31 4.21
C SER A 623 21.70 -33.58 2.88
N PRO A 624 22.20 -34.06 1.72
CA PRO A 624 22.04 -33.36 0.45
C PRO A 624 20.65 -33.52 -0.18
N GLU A 625 19.77 -34.34 0.41
CA GLU A 625 18.43 -34.58 -0.11
C GLU A 625 17.51 -33.39 0.19
N LEU A 626 17.02 -32.73 -0.87
CA LEU A 626 16.12 -31.57 -0.76
C LEU A 626 14.71 -31.96 -0.32
N PHE A 627 14.13 -33.00 -0.93
CA PHE A 627 12.80 -33.51 -0.60
C PHE A 627 12.91 -34.82 0.17
N THR A 628 12.53 -34.81 1.44
CA THR A 628 12.68 -35.95 2.35
C THR A 628 11.49 -36.90 2.29
N HIS A 629 10.36 -36.42 1.78
CA HIS A 629 9.16 -37.19 1.50
C HIS A 629 8.44 -36.58 0.30
N THR A 630 7.86 -37.43 -0.56
CA THR A 630 7.06 -37.01 -1.71
C THR A 630 5.92 -38.00 -1.96
N SER A 631 4.72 -37.49 -2.29
CA SER A 631 3.56 -38.33 -2.62
C SER A 631 2.56 -37.60 -3.54
N LEU A 632 1.81 -38.38 -4.32
CA LEU A 632 0.65 -37.87 -5.08
C LEU A 632 -0.58 -37.97 -4.19
N ILE A 633 -1.27 -36.86 -3.96
CA ILE A 633 -2.54 -36.84 -3.22
C ILE A 633 -3.65 -37.27 -4.17
N ASN A 634 -3.77 -36.60 -5.32
CA ASN A 634 -4.76 -36.91 -6.35
C ASN A 634 -4.38 -36.28 -7.72
N ASN A 635 -5.00 -36.77 -8.79
CA ASN A 635 -4.88 -36.25 -10.16
C ASN A 635 -6.23 -36.42 -10.89
N TYR A 636 -7.01 -35.34 -10.99
CA TYR A 636 -8.33 -35.32 -11.65
C TYR A 636 -8.64 -33.93 -12.22
N ASN A 637 -9.53 -33.88 -13.21
CA ASN A 637 -10.04 -32.63 -13.81
C ASN A 637 -8.92 -31.65 -14.23
N SER A 638 -7.92 -32.12 -14.98
CA SER A 638 -6.79 -31.29 -15.40
C SER A 638 -6.00 -30.66 -14.23
N SER A 639 -6.10 -31.24 -13.03
CA SER A 639 -5.37 -30.78 -11.84
C SER A 639 -4.66 -31.92 -11.11
N ALA A 640 -3.47 -31.63 -10.59
CA ALA A 640 -2.68 -32.57 -9.81
C ALA A 640 -2.26 -31.97 -8.46
N ASN A 641 -2.51 -32.69 -7.36
CA ASN A 641 -2.13 -32.27 -6.01
C ASN A 641 -1.03 -33.19 -5.47
N ILE A 642 0.11 -32.61 -5.09
CA ILE A 642 1.33 -33.30 -4.68
C ILE A 642 1.70 -32.84 -3.27
N GLN A 643 2.22 -33.74 -2.43
CA GLN A 643 2.79 -33.39 -1.14
C GLN A 643 4.31 -33.55 -1.15
N ILE A 644 5.05 -32.59 -0.58
CA ILE A 644 6.50 -32.65 -0.38
C ILE A 644 6.89 -32.23 1.05
N CYS A 645 7.92 -32.88 1.61
CA CYS A 645 8.58 -32.44 2.83
C CYS A 645 9.98 -31.89 2.53
N ILE A 646 10.30 -30.70 3.04
CA ILE A 646 11.53 -29.97 2.71
C ILE A 646 12.59 -30.16 3.79
N ASN A 647 13.84 -30.32 3.39
CA ASN A 647 15.01 -30.28 4.27
C ASN A 647 15.49 -28.83 4.46
N LEU A 648 14.97 -28.14 5.48
CA LEU A 648 15.30 -26.72 5.73
C LEU A 648 16.79 -26.47 6.03
N PRO A 649 17.51 -27.29 6.82
CA PRO A 649 18.94 -27.13 7.01
C PRO A 649 19.74 -27.15 5.70
N PHE A 650 19.37 -28.00 4.73
CA PHE A 650 20.08 -28.07 3.45
C PHE A 650 19.83 -26.81 2.61
N MET A 651 18.59 -26.33 2.59
CA MET A 651 18.25 -25.06 1.94
C MET A 651 19.01 -23.89 2.58
N GLN A 652 19.02 -23.81 3.92
CA GLN A 652 19.72 -22.74 4.64
C GLN A 652 21.21 -22.73 4.30
N TYR A 653 21.86 -23.90 4.29
CA TYR A 653 23.26 -24.03 3.89
C TYR A 653 23.50 -23.57 2.44
N ARG A 654 22.66 -23.99 1.49
CA ARG A 654 22.82 -23.65 0.06
C ARG A 654 22.53 -22.19 -0.28
N LEU A 655 21.66 -21.53 0.49
CA LEU A 655 21.31 -20.12 0.30
C LEU A 655 22.14 -19.17 1.16
N ASN A 656 22.97 -19.67 2.08
CA ASN A 656 23.87 -18.83 2.86
C ASN A 656 24.97 -18.24 1.95
N ARG A 657 24.95 -16.93 1.73
CA ARG A 657 25.91 -16.20 0.85
C ARG A 657 26.14 -16.91 -0.50
N PRO A 658 25.09 -17.06 -1.33
CA PRO A 658 25.17 -17.86 -2.54
C PRO A 658 25.99 -17.17 -3.61
N GLN A 659 26.83 -17.92 -4.32
CA GLN A 659 27.64 -17.38 -5.43
C GLN A 659 26.83 -17.21 -6.73
N ASN A 660 25.82 -18.06 -6.93
CA ASN A 660 25.06 -18.14 -8.17
C ASN A 660 23.69 -18.82 -7.95
N ALA A 661 22.89 -18.94 -9.00
CA ALA A 661 21.55 -19.54 -8.99
C ALA A 661 21.56 -21.09 -9.05
N SER A 662 22.64 -21.75 -8.62
CA SER A 662 22.75 -23.22 -8.68
C SER A 662 21.72 -23.93 -7.81
N PHE A 663 21.41 -23.40 -6.63
CA PHE A 663 20.38 -23.99 -5.77
C PHE A 663 19.00 -23.95 -6.43
N GLN A 664 18.63 -22.82 -7.06
CA GLN A 664 17.40 -22.71 -7.83
C GLN A 664 17.38 -23.70 -9.01
N ALA A 665 18.52 -23.93 -9.68
CA ALA A 665 18.62 -24.93 -10.74
C ALA A 665 18.37 -26.35 -10.20
N ASP A 666 18.94 -26.68 -9.04
CA ASP A 666 18.73 -27.96 -8.36
C ASP A 666 17.26 -28.15 -7.96
N VAL A 667 16.61 -27.12 -7.40
CA VAL A 667 15.17 -27.13 -7.08
C VAL A 667 14.35 -27.48 -8.32
N CYS A 668 14.62 -26.84 -9.46
CA CYS A 668 13.93 -27.16 -10.72
C CYS A 668 14.15 -28.62 -11.16
N ILE A 669 15.39 -29.10 -11.10
CA ILE A 669 15.72 -30.47 -11.53
C ILE A 669 15.03 -31.48 -10.62
N THR A 670 15.14 -31.34 -9.29
CA THR A 670 14.51 -32.24 -8.33
C THR A 670 12.99 -32.23 -8.49
N PHE A 671 12.39 -31.06 -8.74
CA PHE A 671 10.96 -30.95 -9.00
C PHE A 671 10.54 -31.62 -10.32
N LEU A 672 11.27 -31.42 -11.41
CA LEU A 672 10.97 -32.10 -12.69
C LEU A 672 11.15 -33.62 -12.60
N GLN A 673 12.16 -34.10 -11.88
CA GLN A 673 12.33 -35.53 -11.60
C GLN A 673 11.14 -36.09 -10.81
N LEU A 674 10.63 -35.33 -9.84
CA LEU A 674 9.43 -35.67 -9.09
C LEU A 674 8.20 -35.76 -10.03
N LEU A 675 7.98 -34.73 -10.86
CA LEU A 675 6.88 -34.72 -11.82
C LEU A 675 6.98 -35.86 -12.83
N SER A 676 8.19 -36.18 -13.30
CA SER A 676 8.42 -37.32 -14.21
C SER A 676 8.08 -38.65 -13.55
N LYS A 677 8.47 -38.84 -12.28
CA LYS A 677 8.19 -40.06 -11.52
C LYS A 677 6.71 -40.23 -11.18
N ILE A 678 6.01 -39.15 -10.84
CA ILE A 678 4.65 -39.20 -10.30
C ILE A 678 3.57 -38.99 -11.37
N LEU A 679 3.80 -38.08 -12.32
CA LEU A 679 2.83 -37.70 -13.35
C LEU A 679 3.23 -38.15 -14.76
N ASN A 680 4.33 -38.90 -14.91
CA ASN A 680 4.87 -39.34 -16.20
C ASN A 680 5.12 -38.19 -17.19
N ILE A 681 5.51 -37.02 -16.67
CA ILE A 681 5.91 -35.87 -17.49
C ILE A 681 7.31 -36.16 -18.09
N GLU A 682 7.48 -35.90 -19.38
CA GLU A 682 8.76 -36.12 -20.06
C GLU A 682 9.82 -35.14 -19.55
N PHE A 683 10.93 -35.69 -19.06
CA PHE A 683 12.09 -34.92 -18.61
C PHE A 683 13.37 -35.53 -19.20
N SER A 684 13.86 -34.92 -20.29
CA SER A 684 15.04 -35.39 -21.00
C SER A 684 16.34 -34.87 -20.38
N GLU A 685 17.45 -35.57 -20.64
CA GLU A 685 18.77 -35.09 -20.21
C GLU A 685 19.20 -33.78 -20.90
N ASP A 686 18.68 -33.48 -22.09
CA ASP A 686 18.93 -32.19 -22.75
C ASP A 686 18.34 -31.04 -21.94
N ILE A 687 17.07 -31.15 -21.53
CA ILE A 687 16.40 -30.16 -20.67
C ILE A 687 17.14 -30.04 -19.34
N ARG A 688 17.53 -31.17 -18.74
CA ARG A 688 18.33 -31.18 -17.51
C ARG A 688 19.62 -30.39 -17.68
N GLN A 689 20.37 -30.60 -18.76
CA GLN A 689 21.62 -29.88 -19.00
C GLN A 689 21.40 -28.38 -19.25
N GLN A 690 20.33 -28.00 -19.96
CA GLN A 690 19.96 -26.60 -20.12
C GLN A 690 19.70 -25.93 -18.76
N ILE A 691 18.99 -26.60 -17.85
CA ILE A 691 18.74 -26.09 -16.50
C ILE A 691 20.06 -25.98 -15.71
N VAL A 692 20.93 -26.98 -15.75
CA VAL A 692 22.26 -26.92 -15.09
C VAL A 692 23.05 -25.69 -15.54
N ASN A 693 23.05 -25.39 -16.84
CA ASN A 693 23.78 -24.25 -17.40
C ASN A 693 23.27 -22.90 -16.86
N THR A 694 21.99 -22.82 -16.47
CA THR A 694 21.44 -21.62 -15.82
C THR A 694 21.89 -21.44 -14.36
N GLY A 695 22.49 -22.46 -13.74
CA GLY A 695 22.99 -22.39 -12.37
C GLY A 695 24.09 -21.34 -12.19
N ASN A 696 24.80 -20.98 -13.27
CA ASN A 696 25.84 -19.94 -13.27
C ASN A 696 25.30 -18.49 -13.33
N ARG A 697 23.98 -18.31 -13.44
CA ARG A 697 23.36 -16.97 -13.38
C ARG A 697 23.55 -16.34 -11.99
N PRO A 698 23.44 -15.01 -11.86
CA PRO A 698 23.45 -14.35 -10.56
C PRO A 698 22.41 -14.97 -9.61
N ALA A 699 22.76 -15.09 -8.33
CA ALA A 699 21.80 -15.51 -7.32
C ALA A 699 20.65 -14.49 -7.24
N ARG A 700 19.44 -14.97 -6.96
CA ARG A 700 18.22 -14.14 -6.77
C ARG A 700 17.62 -14.25 -5.38
N MET A 701 18.09 -15.22 -4.61
CA MET A 701 17.67 -15.51 -3.24
C MET A 701 18.94 -15.68 -2.42
N ALA A 702 18.98 -15.10 -1.22
CA ALA A 702 20.10 -15.23 -0.30
C ALA A 702 19.60 -15.22 1.14
N ILE A 703 20.27 -15.99 1.98
CA ILE A 703 20.16 -15.95 3.43
C ILE A 703 21.51 -15.45 3.96
N SER A 704 21.45 -14.65 5.01
CA SER A 704 22.61 -14.25 5.79
C SER A 704 22.27 -14.31 7.27
N SER A 705 23.26 -14.65 8.08
CA SER A 705 23.20 -14.46 9.54
C SER A 705 23.99 -13.22 9.92
N GLU A 706 23.55 -12.55 10.99
CA GLU A 706 24.29 -11.46 11.61
C GLU A 706 24.14 -11.53 13.12
N GLU A 707 25.18 -11.15 13.84
CA GLU A 707 25.10 -10.96 15.28
C GLU A 707 24.14 -9.81 15.61
N ARG A 708 23.26 -10.05 16.59
CA ARG A 708 22.30 -9.04 17.04
C ARG A 708 23.05 -7.83 17.61
N THR A 709 22.91 -6.69 16.93
CA THR A 709 23.58 -5.43 17.29
C THR A 709 23.09 -4.86 18.63
N PHE A 710 21.78 -4.93 18.90
CA PHE A 710 21.18 -4.45 20.14
C PHE A 710 20.02 -5.34 20.58
N ASP A 711 19.81 -5.44 21.89
CA ASP A 711 18.83 -6.33 22.50
C ASP A 711 17.46 -5.65 22.58
N THR A 712 16.70 -5.66 21.49
CA THR A 712 15.31 -5.17 21.48
C THR A 712 14.37 -6.28 21.04
N LEU A 713 13.13 -6.25 21.51
CA LEU A 713 12.09 -7.17 21.05
C LEU A 713 11.62 -6.77 19.65
N GLU A 714 11.52 -7.73 18.73
CA GLU A 714 11.11 -7.44 17.35
C GLU A 714 9.59 -7.27 17.24
N ILE A 715 9.11 -6.04 17.44
CA ILE A 715 7.71 -5.67 17.29
C ILE A 715 7.51 -4.67 16.14
N LYS A 716 6.31 -4.65 15.55
CA LYS A 716 5.94 -3.59 14.60
C LYS A 716 5.61 -2.31 15.35
N PRO A 717 6.17 -1.16 14.96
CA PRO A 717 5.85 0.13 15.56
C PRO A 717 4.43 0.56 15.19
N ASN A 718 3.71 1.17 16.12
CA ASN A 718 2.43 1.80 15.83
C ASN A 718 2.66 3.08 15.02
N ILE A 719 1.91 3.29 13.94
CA ILE A 719 2.02 4.49 13.10
C ILE A 719 0.63 5.08 12.81
N PRO A 720 0.51 6.42 12.67
CA PRO A 720 -0.78 7.02 12.35
C PRO A 720 -1.29 6.60 10.96
N GLU A 721 -2.51 6.10 10.92
CA GLU A 721 -3.26 5.84 9.68
C GLU A 721 -3.83 7.12 9.03
N ALA A 722 -4.30 7.00 7.78
CA ALA A 722 -4.88 8.11 7.00
C ALA A 722 -6.03 8.85 7.72
N LYS A 723 -6.84 8.14 8.53
CA LYS A 723 -7.90 8.75 9.34
C LYS A 723 -7.36 9.82 10.30
N HIS A 724 -6.22 9.55 10.95
CA HIS A 724 -5.63 10.44 11.95
C HIS A 724 -5.15 11.74 11.31
N PHE A 725 -4.50 11.64 10.15
CA PHE A 725 -4.06 12.81 9.39
C PHE A 725 -5.24 13.65 8.88
N LYS A 726 -6.35 13.02 8.46
CA LYS A 726 -7.58 13.74 8.09
C LYS A 726 -8.19 14.47 9.29
N LEU A 727 -8.27 13.82 10.45
CA LEU A 727 -8.76 14.44 11.69
C LEU A 727 -7.87 15.59 12.15
N ALA A 728 -6.54 15.47 12.04
CA ALA A 728 -5.60 16.55 12.32
C ALA A 728 -5.84 17.76 11.40
N ARG A 729 -6.01 17.53 10.09
CA ARG A 729 -6.39 18.58 9.13
C ARG A 729 -7.74 19.19 9.44
N LYS A 730 -8.73 18.41 9.87
CA LYS A 730 -10.04 18.91 10.29
C LYS A 730 -9.92 19.86 11.48
N LYS A 731 -9.09 19.51 12.48
CA LYS A 731 -8.79 20.39 13.62
C LYS A 731 -8.19 21.73 13.14
N LEU A 732 -7.24 21.69 12.20
CA LEU A 732 -6.67 22.89 11.59
C LEU A 732 -7.71 23.69 10.79
N ALA A 733 -8.55 23.03 10.00
CA ALA A 733 -9.60 23.69 9.23
C ALA A 733 -10.57 24.44 10.16
N ASN A 734 -10.95 23.83 11.28
CA ASN A 734 -11.79 24.48 12.30
C ASN A 734 -11.09 25.72 12.88
N LEU A 735 -9.80 25.62 13.21
CA LEU A 735 -9.00 26.76 13.69
C LEU A 735 -8.93 27.90 12.68
N ILE A 736 -8.72 27.60 11.40
CA ILE A 736 -8.66 28.59 10.32
C ILE A 736 -9.99 29.35 10.23
N LYS A 737 -11.11 28.62 10.26
CA LYS A 737 -12.45 29.20 10.23
C LYS A 737 -12.74 30.05 11.47
N GLU A 738 -12.39 29.55 12.66
CA GLU A 738 -12.52 30.28 13.93
C GLU A 738 -11.68 31.58 13.94
N SER A 739 -10.54 31.57 13.26
CA SER A 739 -9.64 32.72 13.13
C SER A 739 -10.09 33.74 12.07
N GLY A 740 -11.20 33.49 11.35
CA GLY A 740 -11.75 34.40 10.34
C GLY A 740 -10.94 34.50 9.04
N ILE A 741 -10.05 33.53 8.79
CA ILE A 741 -9.24 33.48 7.57
C ILE A 741 -10.10 32.98 6.40
N LYS A 742 -10.05 33.67 5.26
CA LYS A 742 -10.88 33.34 4.07
C LYS A 742 -10.25 32.27 3.20
N GLU A 743 -11.06 31.57 2.40
CA GLU A 743 -10.54 30.70 1.35
C GLU A 743 -9.70 31.48 0.32
N GLY A 744 -8.67 30.85 -0.22
CA GLY A 744 -7.74 31.48 -1.15
C GLY A 744 -6.32 30.94 -1.05
N SER A 745 -5.44 31.50 -1.87
CA SER A 745 -4.01 31.18 -1.90
C SER A 745 -3.21 32.35 -1.34
N TYR A 746 -2.32 32.04 -0.40
CA TYR A 746 -1.46 33.00 0.30
C TYR A 746 0.00 32.61 0.06
N GLU A 747 0.85 33.58 -0.26
CA GLU A 747 2.26 33.34 -0.62
C GLU A 747 3.20 34.19 0.24
N LEU A 748 4.42 33.68 0.44
CA LEU A 748 5.52 34.38 1.10
C LEU A 748 5.10 34.98 2.46
N GLN A 749 5.26 36.30 2.65
CA GLN A 749 4.96 36.98 3.90
C GLN A 749 3.47 36.85 4.30
N ASN A 750 2.55 36.95 3.34
CA ASN A 750 1.11 36.81 3.62
C ASN A 750 0.77 35.39 4.11
N ALA A 751 1.44 34.37 3.57
CA ALA A 751 1.29 32.99 4.07
C ALA A 751 1.88 32.87 5.47
N LYS A 752 3.05 33.45 5.72
CA LYS A 752 3.74 33.41 7.01
C LYS A 752 2.94 34.08 8.13
N ASP A 753 2.30 35.21 7.83
CA ASP A 753 1.43 35.95 8.76
C ASP A 753 0.21 35.12 9.19
N ILE A 754 -0.17 34.10 8.40
CA ILE A 754 -1.22 33.13 8.72
C ILE A 754 -0.67 31.88 9.40
N ILE A 755 0.41 31.30 8.85
CA ILE A 755 0.99 30.03 9.32
C ILE A 755 1.47 30.16 10.76
N ASN A 756 2.12 31.26 11.13
CA ASN A 756 2.69 31.43 12.48
C ASN A 756 1.62 31.42 13.59
N PRO A 757 0.59 32.29 13.57
CA PRO A 757 -0.48 32.22 14.56
C PRO A 757 -1.20 30.88 14.56
N LEU A 758 -1.43 30.28 13.39
CA LEU A 758 -2.10 28.99 13.29
C LEU A 758 -1.27 27.87 13.95
N ALA A 759 0.04 27.86 13.73
CA ALA A 759 0.96 26.92 14.37
C ALA A 759 0.97 27.10 15.90
N ASP A 760 0.98 28.35 16.38
CA ASP A 760 0.93 28.66 17.81
C ASP A 760 -0.36 28.13 18.47
N PHE A 761 -1.53 28.39 17.87
CA PHE A 761 -2.81 27.88 18.39
C PHE A 761 -2.88 26.35 18.35
N PHE A 762 -2.35 25.73 17.30
CA PHE A 762 -2.37 24.29 17.17
C PHE A 762 -1.41 23.62 18.17
N ARG A 763 -0.22 24.20 18.39
CA ARG A 763 0.71 23.80 19.45
C ARG A 763 0.03 23.85 20.82
N GLU A 764 -0.65 24.94 21.16
CA GLU A 764 -1.33 25.06 22.46
C GLU A 764 -2.38 23.96 22.68
N LYS A 765 -3.14 23.59 21.64
CA LYS A 765 -4.07 22.46 21.70
C LYS A 765 -3.34 21.13 21.93
N ILE A 766 -2.24 20.88 21.22
CA ILE A 766 -1.41 19.67 21.39
C ILE A 766 -0.84 19.60 22.81
N HIS A 767 -0.28 20.70 23.33
CA HIS A 767 0.24 20.79 24.69
C HIS A 767 -0.85 20.51 25.74
N ALA A 768 -2.06 21.08 25.54
CA ALA A 768 -3.20 20.81 26.41
C ALA A 768 -3.61 19.33 26.38
N THR A 769 -3.59 18.69 25.21
CA THR A 769 -3.86 17.25 25.10
C THR A 769 -2.81 16.42 25.83
N ILE A 770 -1.52 16.71 25.66
CA ILE A 770 -0.43 16.03 26.41
C ILE A 770 -0.62 16.17 27.93
N LEU A 771 -0.95 17.38 28.41
CA LEU A 771 -1.19 17.66 29.83
C LEU A 771 -2.43 16.95 30.39
N SER A 772 -3.35 16.51 29.53
CA SER A 772 -4.53 15.75 29.94
C SER A 772 -4.27 14.25 30.16
N MET A 773 -3.12 13.74 29.73
CA MET A 773 -2.77 12.32 29.75
C MET A 773 -1.81 11.96 30.90
N ASN A 774 -1.79 10.68 31.25
CA ASN A 774 -0.83 10.08 32.16
C ASN A 774 0.58 10.13 31.57
N ARG A 775 1.48 10.85 32.25
CA ARG A 775 2.86 11.07 31.81
C ARG A 775 3.64 9.77 31.64
N GLU A 776 3.62 8.89 32.65
CA GLU A 776 4.45 7.68 32.64
C GLU A 776 4.01 6.71 31.55
N HIS A 777 2.70 6.53 31.38
CA HIS A 777 2.16 5.68 30.33
C HIS A 777 2.51 6.21 28.92
N LEU A 778 2.38 7.52 28.71
CA LEU A 778 2.72 8.15 27.44
C LEU A 778 4.23 8.03 27.13
N LEU A 779 5.10 8.25 28.12
CA LEU A 779 6.55 8.10 27.96
C LEU A 779 6.93 6.65 27.64
N GLN A 780 6.39 5.68 28.37
CA GLN A 780 6.64 4.27 28.12
C GLN A 780 6.23 3.88 26.69
N PHE A 781 5.00 4.21 26.28
CA PHE A 781 4.52 3.93 24.93
C PHE A 781 5.42 4.55 23.86
N VAL A 782 5.81 5.81 24.03
CA VAL A 782 6.64 6.54 23.05
C VAL A 782 8.06 5.98 22.99
N ILE A 783 8.66 5.61 24.12
CA ILE A 783 9.99 4.99 24.17
C ILE A 783 9.98 3.65 23.44
N GLU A 784 9.03 2.77 23.78
CA GLU A 784 8.92 1.43 23.19
C GLU A 784 8.66 1.48 21.68
N ASN A 785 7.72 2.33 21.23
CA ASN A 785 7.41 2.45 19.80
C ASN A 785 8.53 3.14 19.01
N TYR A 786 9.20 4.12 19.60
CA TYR A 786 10.36 4.74 18.97
C TYR A 786 11.53 3.74 18.85
N ASP A 787 11.78 2.94 19.87
CA ASP A 787 12.80 1.88 19.83
C ASP A 787 12.50 0.86 18.74
N ALA A 788 11.25 0.39 18.66
CA ALA A 788 10.78 -0.50 17.61
C ALA A 788 10.96 0.10 16.20
N TYR A 789 10.71 1.41 16.04
CA TYR A 789 10.88 2.10 14.76
C TYR A 789 12.36 2.24 14.37
N VAL A 790 13.26 2.53 15.32
CA VAL A 790 14.72 2.54 15.09
C VAL A 790 15.22 1.13 14.73
N ALA A 791 14.72 0.11 15.40
CA ALA A 791 15.05 -1.28 15.10
C ALA A 791 14.59 -1.70 13.71
N GLU A 792 13.36 -1.32 13.33
CA GLU A 792 12.82 -1.59 12.00
C GLU A 792 13.64 -0.89 10.90
N ASP A 793 13.98 0.39 11.07
CA ASP A 793 14.81 1.13 10.12
C ASP A 793 16.20 0.50 9.95
N HIS A 794 16.85 0.13 11.06
CA HIS A 794 18.14 -0.55 11.04
C HIS A 794 18.06 -1.86 10.24
N ARG A 795 17.04 -2.70 10.48
CA ARG A 795 16.83 -3.94 9.72
C ARG A 795 16.56 -3.68 8.24
N LYS A 796 15.67 -2.75 7.90
CA LYS A 796 15.33 -2.43 6.50
C LYS A 796 16.55 -1.93 5.74
N ASN A 797 17.33 -1.02 6.33
CA ASN A 797 18.57 -0.52 5.72
C ASN A 797 19.58 -1.64 5.51
N LYS A 798 19.78 -2.52 6.50
CA LYS A 798 20.66 -3.69 6.33
C LYS A 798 20.16 -4.66 5.26
N ASN A 799 18.87 -4.95 5.20
CA ASN A 799 18.30 -5.81 4.16
C ASN A 799 18.53 -5.22 2.75
N ILE A 800 18.44 -3.89 2.59
CA ILE A 800 18.76 -3.23 1.32
C ILE A 800 20.26 -3.37 1.00
N MET A 801 21.15 -3.20 1.98
CA MET A 801 22.60 -3.40 1.79
C MET A 801 22.94 -4.85 1.43
N LEU A 802 22.39 -5.82 2.14
CA LEU A 802 22.55 -7.24 1.86
C LEU A 802 22.00 -7.63 0.48
N SER A 803 20.99 -6.90 0.01
CA SER A 803 20.47 -7.12 -1.34
C SER A 803 21.46 -6.82 -2.45
N LEU A 804 22.58 -6.13 -2.19
CA LEU A 804 23.67 -5.95 -3.17
C LEU A 804 24.36 -7.26 -3.55
N GLN A 805 24.22 -8.31 -2.72
CA GLN A 805 24.85 -9.62 -2.94
C GLN A 805 24.12 -10.49 -3.99
N HIS A 806 22.90 -10.11 -4.38
CA HIS A 806 22.07 -10.88 -5.31
C HIS A 806 21.25 -9.95 -6.21
N GLU A 807 20.63 -10.49 -7.26
CA GLU A 807 19.77 -9.72 -8.15
C GLU A 807 18.40 -9.46 -7.50
N VAL A 808 17.85 -8.25 -7.69
CA VAL A 808 16.52 -7.87 -7.18
C VAL A 808 15.69 -7.19 -8.25
N ASN A 809 14.38 -7.16 -8.06
CA ASN A 809 13.40 -6.62 -9.02
C ASN A 809 12.93 -5.18 -8.69
N TYR A 810 13.65 -4.45 -7.85
CA TYR A 810 13.31 -3.10 -7.43
C TYR A 810 14.53 -2.17 -7.46
N ASN A 811 14.30 -0.86 -7.56
CA ASN A 811 15.38 0.12 -7.45
C ASN A 811 15.82 0.27 -5.99
N ARG A 812 17.07 -0.11 -5.68
CA ARG A 812 17.63 -0.03 -4.32
C ARG A 812 17.80 1.41 -3.84
N THR A 813 18.16 2.35 -4.72
CA THR A 813 18.36 3.77 -4.34
C THR A 813 17.03 4.39 -3.95
N GLU A 814 16.00 4.22 -4.77
CA GLU A 814 14.64 4.69 -4.50
C GLU A 814 14.09 4.10 -3.20
N LYS A 815 14.23 2.78 -3.01
CA LYS A 815 13.76 2.10 -1.78
C LYS A 815 14.45 2.64 -0.52
N LEU A 816 15.76 2.86 -0.57
CA LEU A 816 16.53 3.40 0.55
C LEU A 816 16.22 4.89 0.82
N ALA A 817 15.99 5.67 -0.24
CA ALA A 817 15.58 7.08 -0.15
C ALA A 817 14.21 7.20 0.52
N ASN A 818 13.22 6.43 0.06
CA ASN A 818 11.86 6.40 0.63
C ASN A 818 11.88 5.97 2.11
N GLN A 819 12.61 4.90 2.43
CA GLN A 819 12.79 4.42 3.80
C GLN A 819 13.41 5.50 4.70
N SER A 820 14.45 6.19 4.21
CA SER A 820 15.10 7.28 4.95
C SER A 820 14.15 8.46 5.21
N ASN A 821 13.36 8.85 4.20
CA ASN A 821 12.41 9.96 4.30
C ASN A 821 11.28 9.65 5.29
N GLU A 822 10.71 8.45 5.22
CA GLU A 822 9.69 8.00 6.15
C GLU A 822 10.23 7.96 7.58
N PHE A 823 11.42 7.35 7.76
CA PHE A 823 12.06 7.24 9.06
C PHE A 823 12.32 8.62 9.68
N ASN A 824 12.90 9.55 8.91
CA ASN A 824 13.20 10.89 9.40
C ASN A 824 11.95 11.64 9.87
N ARG A 825 10.84 11.55 9.11
CA ARG A 825 9.57 12.18 9.46
C ARG A 825 8.98 11.61 10.75
N MET A 826 8.75 10.30 10.83
CA MET A 826 8.13 9.69 12.01
C MET A 826 9.04 9.71 13.24
N SER A 827 10.35 9.56 13.05
CA SER A 827 11.33 9.72 14.12
C SER A 827 11.29 11.12 14.73
N ALA A 828 11.04 12.17 13.94
CA ALA A 828 10.88 13.53 14.46
C ALA A 828 9.62 13.66 15.32
N ASN A 829 8.49 13.09 14.88
CA ASN A 829 7.21 13.18 15.60
C ASN A 829 7.29 12.51 16.97
N TYR A 830 7.84 11.28 17.04
CA TYR A 830 8.02 10.56 18.30
C TYR A 830 8.95 11.29 19.28
N ARG A 831 10.08 11.81 18.78
CA ARG A 831 11.01 12.58 19.62
C ARG A 831 10.41 13.88 20.13
N TYR A 832 9.68 14.60 19.28
CA TYR A 832 8.96 15.80 19.69
C TYR A 832 7.95 15.45 20.80
N LEU A 833 7.14 14.40 20.63
CA LEU A 833 6.17 13.96 21.64
C LEU A 833 6.85 13.61 22.97
N LEU A 834 7.94 12.83 22.93
CA LEU A 834 8.73 12.47 24.12
C LEU A 834 9.26 13.71 24.84
N GLU A 835 9.98 14.55 24.11
CA GLU A 835 10.64 15.75 24.66
C GLU A 835 9.62 16.77 25.18
N CYS A 836 8.51 16.93 24.47
CA CYS A 836 7.41 17.79 24.89
C CYS A 836 6.75 17.27 26.18
N THR A 837 6.44 15.96 26.24
CA THR A 837 5.86 15.30 27.43
C THR A 837 6.75 15.46 28.66
N LEU A 838 8.07 15.33 28.50
CA LEU A 838 9.03 15.58 29.57
C LEU A 838 9.01 17.05 30.02
N SER A 839 9.05 17.98 29.07
CA SER A 839 9.13 19.42 29.37
C SER A 839 7.86 20.01 30.01
N LEU A 840 6.67 19.48 29.67
CA LEU A 840 5.38 19.97 30.18
C LEU A 840 5.03 19.43 31.57
N ASN A 841 5.57 18.25 31.94
CA ASN A 841 5.40 17.62 33.25
C ASN A 841 3.93 17.52 33.73
N SER A 842 3.14 16.67 33.06
CA SER A 842 1.76 16.36 33.45
C SER A 842 1.69 15.63 34.81
N LYS A 843 0.69 15.97 35.62
CA LYS A 843 0.31 15.25 36.85
C LYS A 843 -1.01 14.48 36.72
N ASN A 844 -1.54 14.38 35.50
CA ASN A 844 -2.81 13.72 35.27
C ASN A 844 -2.64 12.19 35.30
N GLU A 845 -3.70 11.46 35.66
CA GLU A 845 -3.68 10.00 35.78
C GLU A 845 -4.44 9.30 34.65
N THR A 846 -5.13 10.05 33.77
CA THR A 846 -5.90 9.48 32.64
C THR A 846 -5.00 8.74 31.66
N ILE A 847 -5.17 7.42 31.58
CA ILE A 847 -4.41 6.55 30.66
C ILE A 847 -4.94 6.76 29.24
N PRO A 848 -4.12 7.25 28.28
CA PRO A 848 -4.53 7.38 26.89
C PRO A 848 -4.62 6.01 26.21
N THR A 849 -5.53 5.87 25.26
CA THR A 849 -5.56 4.70 24.36
C THR A 849 -4.49 4.82 23.27
N THR A 850 -4.15 3.71 22.60
CA THR A 850 -3.26 3.73 21.43
C THR A 850 -3.77 4.69 20.34
N ASP A 851 -5.08 4.71 20.07
CA ASP A 851 -5.69 5.59 19.07
C ASP A 851 -5.53 7.08 19.43
N ASP A 852 -5.65 7.42 20.73
CA ASP A 852 -5.42 8.79 21.21
C ASP A 852 -3.97 9.25 20.94
N ILE A 853 -2.99 8.37 21.17
CA ILE A 853 -1.57 8.67 20.93
C ILE A 853 -1.28 8.77 19.43
N LEU A 854 -1.86 7.89 18.60
CA LEU A 854 -1.73 7.96 17.14
C LEU A 854 -2.35 9.23 16.56
N GLN A 855 -3.50 9.65 17.09
CA GLN A 855 -4.10 10.94 16.73
C GLN A 855 -3.19 12.11 17.13
N LEU A 856 -2.58 12.06 18.31
CA LEU A 856 -1.65 13.07 18.78
C LEU A 856 -0.39 13.15 17.90
N LEU A 857 0.16 12.01 17.47
CA LEU A 857 1.28 11.96 16.52
C LEU A 857 0.93 12.56 15.16
N ALA A 858 -0.29 12.36 14.66
CA ALA A 858 -0.76 12.98 13.42
C ALA A 858 -0.97 14.50 13.56
N ASP A 859 -1.43 14.96 14.73
CA ASP A 859 -1.50 16.39 15.05
C ASP A 859 -0.08 17.00 15.08
N ILE A 860 0.88 16.32 15.70
CA ILE A 860 2.29 16.74 15.73
C ILE A 860 2.90 16.78 14.33
N ASP A 861 2.60 15.80 13.47
CA ASP A 861 3.07 15.79 12.08
C ASP A 861 2.68 17.09 11.37
N TRP A 862 1.40 17.48 11.49
CA TRP A 862 0.90 18.74 10.92
C TRP A 862 1.50 19.99 11.56
N LEU A 863 1.76 19.98 12.88
CA LEU A 863 2.47 21.07 13.53
C LEU A 863 3.89 21.23 12.96
N ILE A 864 4.61 20.13 12.77
CA ILE A 864 5.96 20.11 12.19
C ILE A 864 5.92 20.57 10.72
N VAL A 865 4.89 20.19 9.96
CA VAL A 865 4.67 20.71 8.59
C VAL A 865 4.53 22.24 8.60
N LEU A 866 3.75 22.81 9.53
CA LEU A 866 3.60 24.26 9.66
C LEU A 866 4.91 24.94 10.08
N TYR A 867 5.65 24.37 11.05
CA TYR A 867 6.97 24.88 11.45
C TYR A 867 7.97 24.86 10.30
N ASN A 868 8.07 23.74 9.58
CA ASN A 868 8.96 23.62 8.42
C ASN A 868 8.58 24.60 7.31
N ALA A 869 7.28 24.79 7.02
CA ALA A 869 6.83 25.77 6.05
C ALA A 869 7.21 27.20 6.47
N SER A 870 6.99 27.56 7.74
CA SER A 870 7.41 28.85 8.27
C SER A 870 8.92 29.05 8.20
N ASP A 871 9.71 28.02 8.54
CA ASP A 871 11.17 28.06 8.52
C ASP A 871 11.73 28.19 7.10
N ILE A 872 11.17 27.48 6.13
CA ILE A 872 11.55 27.57 4.70
C ILE A 872 11.34 29.00 4.22
N LEU A 873 10.18 29.60 4.53
CA LEU A 873 9.85 30.98 4.17
C LEU A 873 10.69 31.99 4.96
N HIS A 874 11.01 31.72 6.23
CA HIS A 874 11.85 32.59 7.06
C HIS A 874 13.30 32.62 6.62
N ASN A 875 13.82 31.50 6.13
CA ASN A 875 15.22 31.34 5.77
C ASN A 875 15.50 31.55 4.27
N ASP A 876 14.49 32.03 3.53
CA ASP A 876 14.53 32.26 2.08
C ASP A 876 15.06 31.03 1.33
N ILE A 877 14.63 29.84 1.75
CA ILE A 877 15.08 28.57 1.17
C ILE A 877 14.40 28.33 -0.18
N ASP A 878 13.11 28.67 -0.25
CA ASP A 878 12.27 28.46 -1.41
C ASP A 878 11.03 29.37 -1.37
N VAL A 879 10.38 29.54 -2.52
CA VAL A 879 9.10 30.22 -2.66
C VAL A 879 7.98 29.24 -2.34
N GLY A 880 7.06 29.63 -1.45
CA GLY A 880 5.96 28.77 -1.04
C GLY A 880 4.82 29.53 -0.39
N GLY A 881 3.79 28.79 0.00
CA GLY A 881 2.57 29.36 0.51
C GLY A 881 1.59 28.35 1.12
N LEU A 882 0.41 28.87 1.44
CA LEU A 882 -0.71 28.15 2.01
C LEU A 882 -1.93 28.33 1.09
N ASN A 883 -2.53 27.24 0.65
CA ASN A 883 -3.81 27.23 -0.04
C ASN A 883 -4.91 26.72 0.90
N ILE A 884 -6.02 27.44 0.98
CA ILE A 884 -7.17 27.11 1.81
C ILE A 884 -8.37 26.95 0.87
N ASP A 885 -8.99 25.77 0.88
CA ASP A 885 -10.16 25.49 0.04
C ASP A 885 -11.47 26.02 0.64
N ASN A 886 -12.58 25.79 -0.06
CA ASN A 886 -13.92 26.23 0.37
C ASN A 886 -14.48 25.44 1.57
N PHE A 887 -13.79 24.41 2.04
CA PHE A 887 -14.08 23.68 3.27
C PHE A 887 -13.07 24.02 4.38
N TYR A 888 -12.25 25.06 4.18
CA TYR A 888 -11.19 25.54 5.07
C TYR A 888 -10.03 24.55 5.22
N ILE A 889 -9.90 23.56 4.35
CA ILE A 889 -8.83 22.56 4.44
C ILE A 889 -7.52 23.20 3.96
N PRO A 890 -6.47 23.23 4.82
CA PRO A 890 -5.18 23.81 4.44
C PRO A 890 -4.34 22.85 3.60
N GLN A 891 -3.55 23.41 2.68
CA GLN A 891 -2.51 22.72 1.92
C GLN A 891 -1.29 23.65 1.77
N ILE A 892 -0.13 23.20 2.27
CA ILE A 892 1.15 23.87 2.01
C ILE A 892 1.62 23.54 0.60
N PHE A 893 2.19 24.53 -0.10
CA PHE A 893 2.82 24.33 -1.39
C PHE A 893 4.17 25.06 -1.47
N PHE A 894 5.04 24.55 -2.33
CA PHE A 894 6.38 25.06 -2.62
C PHE A 894 6.55 25.19 -4.15
N SER A 895 7.74 25.54 -4.64
CA SER A 895 7.99 25.65 -6.08
C SER A 895 7.69 24.33 -6.80
N GLU A 896 7.18 24.40 -8.04
CA GLU A 896 6.69 23.22 -8.77
C GLU A 896 7.77 22.15 -9.02
N ASP A 897 9.04 22.56 -9.05
CA ASP A 897 10.20 21.70 -9.33
C ASP A 897 10.88 21.15 -8.07
N ARG A 898 10.51 21.64 -6.87
CA ARG A 898 11.21 21.26 -5.64
C ARG A 898 11.08 19.79 -5.29
N GLU A 899 9.86 19.25 -5.32
CA GLU A 899 9.59 17.85 -5.01
C GLU A 899 10.44 16.92 -5.91
N ILE A 900 10.43 17.18 -7.22
CA ILE A 900 11.23 16.43 -8.20
C ILE A 900 12.74 16.52 -7.90
N LYS A 901 13.22 17.70 -7.49
CA LYS A 901 14.62 17.91 -7.15
C LYS A 901 15.02 17.22 -5.85
N GLU A 902 14.15 17.25 -4.83
CA GLU A 902 14.33 16.59 -3.52
C GLU A 902 14.36 15.07 -3.69
N ASP A 903 13.49 14.50 -4.52
CA ASP A 903 13.48 13.07 -4.83
C ASP A 903 14.78 12.65 -5.51
N LYS A 904 15.19 13.34 -6.59
CA LYS A 904 16.46 13.06 -7.30
C LYS A 904 17.68 13.15 -6.40
N PHE A 905 17.72 14.15 -5.53
CA PHE A 905 18.83 14.30 -4.58
C PHE A 905 18.82 13.18 -3.54
N SER A 906 17.65 12.80 -3.04
CA SER A 906 17.51 11.70 -2.06
C SER A 906 17.96 10.37 -2.66
N GLU A 907 17.62 10.11 -3.92
CA GLU A 907 18.10 8.93 -4.67
C GLU A 907 19.62 8.94 -4.88
N GLU A 908 20.21 10.08 -5.23
CA GLU A 908 21.67 10.22 -5.37
C GLU A 908 22.38 9.91 -4.05
N GLN A 909 21.90 10.48 -2.93
CA GLN A 909 22.43 10.21 -1.60
C GLN A 909 22.28 8.73 -1.21
N ALA A 910 21.16 8.11 -1.57
CA ALA A 910 20.96 6.67 -1.37
C ALA A 910 21.93 5.84 -2.22
N GLY A 911 22.21 6.25 -3.47
CA GLY A 911 23.22 5.62 -4.33
C GLY A 911 24.61 5.64 -3.72
N TYR A 912 25.03 6.79 -3.17
CA TYR A 912 26.32 6.89 -2.47
C TYR A 912 26.39 6.00 -1.23
N LYS A 913 25.31 5.92 -0.43
CA LYS A 913 25.25 4.99 0.72
C LYS A 913 25.37 3.52 0.31
N LEU A 914 24.95 3.17 -0.91
CA LEU A 914 25.05 1.82 -1.47
C LEU A 914 26.41 1.54 -2.15
N GLY A 915 27.32 2.52 -2.19
CA GLY A 915 28.63 2.40 -2.84
C GLY A 915 28.57 2.52 -4.37
N TYR A 916 27.49 3.03 -4.95
CA TYR A 916 27.39 3.17 -6.41
C TYR A 916 28.31 4.28 -6.92
N ASN A 917 29.15 3.93 -7.91
CA ASN A 917 30.15 4.81 -8.53
C ASN A 917 31.14 5.42 -7.52
N LEU A 918 31.40 4.72 -6.42
CA LEU A 918 32.40 5.10 -5.42
C LEU A 918 33.58 4.12 -5.45
N ASN A 919 34.79 4.65 -5.28
CA ASN A 919 35.98 3.85 -4.99
C ASN A 919 36.28 3.90 -3.49
N ASP A 920 36.01 2.81 -2.77
CA ASP A 920 36.21 2.72 -1.31
C ASP A 920 37.65 3.01 -0.88
N THR A 921 38.64 2.76 -1.74
CA THR A 921 40.06 3.06 -1.44
C THR A 921 40.38 4.55 -1.44
N ASP A 922 39.51 5.36 -2.05
CA ASP A 922 39.59 6.82 -2.12
C ASP A 922 38.69 7.52 -1.10
N SER A 923 38.01 6.75 -0.25
CA SER A 923 37.25 7.30 0.87
C SER A 923 38.18 8.02 1.86
N VAL A 924 37.68 9.12 2.41
CA VAL A 924 38.41 9.91 3.42
C VAL A 924 37.70 9.73 4.74
N ASP A 925 38.23 8.85 5.59
CA ASP A 925 37.71 8.58 6.93
C ASP A 925 38.73 8.87 8.02
N SER A 926 38.23 9.09 9.23
CA SER A 926 39.03 9.32 10.43
C SER A 926 38.98 8.09 11.33
N ASP A 927 40.10 7.41 11.54
CA ASP A 927 40.17 6.31 12.51
C ASP A 927 40.43 6.83 13.93
N ILE A 928 39.37 7.30 14.58
CA ILE A 928 39.46 7.78 15.97
C ILE A 928 39.82 6.67 16.94
N ILE A 929 39.27 5.47 16.72
CA ILE A 929 39.27 4.39 17.70
C ILE A 929 40.68 3.86 17.89
N ASN A 930 41.50 3.81 16.84
CA ASN A 930 42.85 3.27 16.92
C ASN A 930 43.93 4.34 17.23
N GLU A 931 43.72 5.62 16.89
CA GLU A 931 44.80 6.62 16.96
C GLU A 931 44.64 7.70 18.04
N LYS A 932 43.41 8.00 18.51
CA LYS A 932 43.15 9.21 19.32
C LYS A 932 42.36 9.01 20.61
N VAL A 933 41.94 7.80 20.95
CA VAL A 933 41.12 7.53 22.16
C VAL A 933 41.78 8.00 23.44
N ASP A 934 43.08 7.76 23.65
CA ASP A 934 43.79 8.20 24.87
C ASP A 934 43.80 9.73 25.06
N VAL A 935 43.86 10.47 23.94
CA VAL A 935 43.85 11.93 23.95
C VAL A 935 42.45 12.43 24.30
N LEU A 936 41.43 11.81 23.69
CA LEU A 936 40.02 12.10 23.99
C LEU A 936 39.67 11.74 25.43
N ASP A 937 40.16 10.63 25.96
CA ASP A 937 39.95 10.22 27.35
C ASP A 937 40.47 11.27 28.33
N ARG A 938 41.67 11.83 28.08
CA ARG A 938 42.20 12.92 28.90
C ARG A 938 41.35 14.18 28.80
N ALA A 939 40.91 14.56 27.60
CA ALA A 939 40.09 15.76 27.40
C ALA A 939 38.70 15.62 28.06
N PHE A 940 38.05 14.46 27.89
CA PHE A 940 36.78 14.15 28.54
C PHE A 940 36.92 14.10 30.07
N GLN A 941 38.00 13.53 30.58
CA GLN A 941 38.26 13.49 32.02
C GLN A 941 38.42 14.91 32.61
N GLN A 942 39.02 15.84 31.86
CA GLN A 942 39.20 17.23 32.29
C GLN A 942 37.90 18.04 32.25
N ASP A 943 37.13 17.96 31.16
CA ASP A 943 35.94 18.78 30.98
C ASP A 943 34.69 18.19 31.66
N LEU A 944 34.55 16.85 31.71
CA LEU A 944 33.33 16.16 32.17
C LEU A 944 33.57 15.24 33.36
N GLY A 945 34.82 14.92 33.69
CA GLY A 945 35.16 14.09 34.85
C GLY A 945 34.95 12.58 34.65
N PHE A 946 34.80 12.13 33.41
CA PHE A 946 34.77 10.73 32.98
C PHE A 946 35.49 10.57 31.64
N LYS A 947 35.90 9.36 31.27
CA LYS A 947 36.61 9.08 29.99
C LYS A 947 35.65 8.87 28.82
N TYR A 948 36.12 9.17 27.60
CA TYR A 948 35.35 8.89 26.38
C TYR A 948 35.14 7.38 26.19
N SER A 949 36.16 6.57 26.44
CA SER A 949 36.08 5.10 26.45
C SER A 949 35.08 4.55 27.46
N SER A 950 34.96 5.17 28.64
CA SER A 950 33.96 4.84 29.66
C SER A 950 32.54 5.14 29.15
N LEU A 951 32.32 6.29 28.49
CA LEU A 951 31.03 6.62 27.86
C LEU A 951 30.62 5.59 26.79
N LEU A 952 31.54 5.19 25.91
CA LEU A 952 31.28 4.17 24.88
C LEU A 952 30.98 2.80 25.50
N SER A 953 31.68 2.45 26.57
CA SER A 953 31.44 1.20 27.32
C SER A 953 30.04 1.18 27.94
N VAL A 954 29.59 2.30 28.51
CA VAL A 954 28.23 2.42 29.06
C VAL A 954 27.19 2.26 27.96
N PHE A 955 27.34 2.93 26.81
CA PHE A 955 26.43 2.71 25.68
C PHE A 955 26.38 1.24 25.25
N SER A 956 27.55 0.59 25.11
CA SER A 956 27.66 -0.82 24.72
C SER A 956 26.86 -1.76 25.62
N ILE A 957 26.92 -1.53 26.94
CA ILE A 957 26.15 -2.32 27.90
C ILE A 957 24.65 -1.96 27.83
N LEU A 958 24.29 -0.69 27.69
CA LEU A 958 22.88 -0.25 27.64
C LEU A 958 22.12 -0.82 26.44
N PHE A 959 22.75 -0.91 25.26
CA PHE A 959 22.08 -1.48 24.08
C PHE A 959 22.20 -3.01 23.99
N GLN A 960 23.02 -3.65 24.83
CA GLN A 960 23.12 -5.13 24.97
C GLN A 960 22.65 -5.58 26.37
N TRP A 961 21.68 -4.87 26.93
CA TRP A 961 21.31 -5.00 28.33
C TRP A 961 20.84 -6.42 28.68
N ALA A 962 20.03 -7.04 27.83
CA ALA A 962 19.52 -8.39 28.09
C ALA A 962 20.64 -9.43 28.09
N ARG A 963 21.59 -9.33 27.15
CA ARG A 963 22.74 -10.23 27.00
C ARG A 963 23.67 -10.17 28.20
N PHE A 964 24.02 -8.97 28.66
CA PHE A 964 24.88 -8.80 29.84
C PHE A 964 24.20 -9.22 31.15
N ASN A 965 22.87 -9.17 31.21
CA ASN A 965 22.10 -9.55 32.41
C ASN A 965 21.47 -10.93 32.35
N GLN A 966 21.56 -11.64 31.22
CA GLN A 966 20.94 -12.96 31.00
C GLN A 966 19.42 -12.95 31.24
N ILE A 967 18.74 -11.91 30.75
CA ILE A 967 17.27 -11.76 30.82
C ILE A 967 16.67 -11.85 29.40
N GLU A 968 15.35 -11.98 29.32
CA GLU A 968 14.63 -11.96 28.03
C GLU A 968 14.64 -10.57 27.37
N LEU A 969 14.45 -10.55 26.04
CA LEU A 969 14.28 -9.31 25.29
C LEU A 969 13.00 -8.59 25.70
N ASN A 970 13.06 -7.27 25.73
CA ASN A 970 11.94 -6.43 26.16
C ASN A 970 11.84 -5.19 25.25
N PRO A 971 10.64 -4.64 24.96
CA PRO A 971 10.50 -3.39 24.20
C PRO A 971 11.19 -2.18 24.83
N SER A 972 11.35 -2.18 26.15
CA SER A 972 12.15 -1.19 26.88
C SER A 972 12.76 -1.82 28.14
N TYR A 973 13.79 -1.19 28.69
CA TYR A 973 14.42 -1.62 29.94
C TYR A 973 14.24 -0.55 31.01
N GLN A 974 14.01 -1.00 32.24
CA GLN A 974 13.85 -0.13 33.39
C GLN A 974 14.61 -0.70 34.60
N THR A 975 15.32 0.15 35.33
CA THR A 975 16.01 -0.25 36.57
C THR A 975 16.21 0.94 37.51
N THR A 976 16.59 0.67 38.76
CA THR A 976 16.98 1.72 39.70
C THR A 976 18.38 2.24 39.35
N ARG A 977 18.69 3.47 39.75
CA ARG A 977 20.03 4.04 39.54
C ARG A 977 21.13 3.17 40.17
N ALA A 978 20.92 2.71 41.41
CA ALA A 978 21.88 1.88 42.12
C ALA A 978 22.13 0.54 41.40
N ASP A 979 21.08 -0.09 40.91
CA ASP A 979 21.19 -1.34 40.16
C ASP A 979 21.87 -1.13 38.80
N MET A 980 21.59 -0.01 38.12
CA MET A 980 22.27 0.35 36.88
C MET A 980 23.78 0.46 37.07
N VAL A 981 24.22 1.20 38.10
CA VAL A 981 25.64 1.35 38.42
C VAL A 981 26.28 -0.01 38.74
N ASN A 982 25.62 -0.83 39.56
CA ASN A 982 26.11 -2.16 39.92
C ASN A 982 26.29 -3.07 38.69
N ILE A 983 25.31 -3.06 37.76
CA ILE A 983 25.36 -3.86 36.53
C ILE A 983 26.47 -3.37 35.59
N LEU A 984 26.63 -2.05 35.44
CA LEU A 984 27.68 -1.47 34.60
C LEU A 984 29.07 -1.84 35.11
N LEU A 985 29.32 -1.70 36.42
CA LEU A 985 30.61 -2.04 37.04
C LEU A 985 30.89 -3.55 37.03
N LYS A 986 29.85 -4.38 37.16
CA LYS A 986 29.98 -5.85 37.09
C LYS A 986 30.41 -6.31 35.69
N ASN A 987 29.88 -5.69 34.64
CA ASN A 987 30.10 -6.14 33.25
C ASN A 987 31.33 -5.51 32.58
N ASN A 988 31.95 -4.49 33.17
CA ASN A 988 33.20 -3.92 32.67
C ASN A 988 34.09 -3.43 33.82
N THR A 989 35.19 -4.14 34.04
CA THR A 989 36.15 -3.88 35.13
C THR A 989 36.98 -2.61 34.95
N ASN A 990 36.97 -2.00 33.76
CA ASN A 990 37.65 -0.73 33.50
C ASN A 990 36.82 0.49 33.94
N LEU A 991 35.53 0.30 34.24
CA LEU A 991 34.67 1.35 34.73
C LEU A 991 34.90 1.61 36.23
N VAL A 992 34.90 2.88 36.61
CA VAL A 992 35.02 3.34 37.99
C VAL A 992 33.70 3.94 38.43
N ASN A 993 33.26 3.67 39.67
CA ASN A 993 31.95 4.10 40.18
C ASN A 993 31.70 5.61 39.97
N ASP A 994 32.64 6.47 40.39
CA ASP A 994 32.55 7.92 40.24
C ASP A 994 32.41 8.38 38.76
N GLU A 995 33.00 7.66 37.81
CA GLU A 995 32.86 7.97 36.38
C GLU A 995 31.48 7.52 35.87
N VAL A 996 31.02 6.33 36.26
CA VAL A 996 29.73 5.76 35.84
C VAL A 996 28.57 6.64 36.29
N GLU A 997 28.58 7.11 37.54
CA GLU A 997 27.55 8.01 38.07
C GLU A 997 27.44 9.30 37.24
N LYS A 998 28.58 9.92 36.89
CA LYS A 998 28.61 11.11 36.04
C LYS A 998 28.15 10.83 34.61
N ILE A 999 28.46 9.66 34.06
CA ILE A 999 27.99 9.25 32.73
C ILE A 999 26.47 9.06 32.75
N ILE A 1000 25.92 8.44 33.79
CA ILE A 1000 24.46 8.28 33.93
C ILE A 1000 23.80 9.67 33.99
N ASP A 1001 24.30 10.58 34.83
CA ASP A 1001 23.80 11.97 34.89
C ASP A 1001 23.88 12.68 33.55
N PHE A 1002 24.95 12.43 32.81
CA PHE A 1002 25.14 12.96 31.48
C PHE A 1002 24.14 12.34 30.48
N LEU A 1003 23.83 11.06 30.56
CA LEU A 1003 22.92 10.41 29.61
C LEU A 1003 21.44 10.62 29.94
N ILE A 1004 21.11 11.07 31.16
CA ILE A 1004 19.75 11.43 31.54
C ILE A 1004 19.31 12.72 30.83
N LEU A 1005 18.17 12.65 30.15
CA LEU A 1005 17.57 13.79 29.48
C LEU A 1005 16.87 14.71 30.50
N ASN A 1006 17.51 15.83 30.83
CA ASN A 1006 16.97 16.80 31.79
C ASN A 1006 15.77 17.59 31.25
N PRO A 1007 14.55 17.47 31.83
CA PRO A 1007 13.35 18.15 31.37
C PRO A 1007 13.46 19.69 31.30
N ASN A 1008 14.18 20.29 32.25
CA ASN A 1008 14.30 21.75 32.38
C ASN A 1008 15.21 22.40 31.32
N LYS A 1009 15.92 21.59 30.54
CA LYS A 1009 16.86 22.04 29.51
C LYS A 1009 16.39 21.74 28.08
N ILE A 1010 15.33 20.94 27.90
CA ILE A 1010 14.80 20.57 26.57
C ILE A 1010 14.43 21.79 25.72
N ARG A 1011 13.82 22.80 26.35
CA ARG A 1011 13.37 24.05 25.71
C ARG A 1011 14.41 25.18 25.80
N LYS A 1012 15.66 24.90 26.15
CA LYS A 1012 16.73 25.91 26.23
C LYS A 1012 17.77 25.65 25.14
N LEU A 1013 18.24 26.72 24.52
CA LEU A 1013 19.33 26.67 23.56
C LEU A 1013 20.63 27.12 24.22
N LEU A 1014 21.74 26.48 23.86
CA LEU A 1014 23.06 26.91 24.29
C LEU A 1014 23.35 28.36 23.88
N GLY A 1015 23.96 29.11 24.80
CA GLY A 1015 24.27 30.52 24.65
C GLY A 1015 23.08 31.47 24.83
N THR A 1016 21.93 30.99 25.30
CA THR A 1016 20.75 31.82 25.62
C THR A 1016 20.10 31.43 26.94
N ASP A 1017 19.77 32.41 27.77
CA ASP A 1017 19.09 32.19 29.05
C ASP A 1017 17.56 32.07 28.92
N SER A 1018 17.01 32.48 27.78
CA SER A 1018 15.56 32.45 27.50
C SER A 1018 15.09 31.03 27.18
N GLU A 1019 13.99 30.62 27.80
CA GLU A 1019 13.27 29.41 27.42
C GLU A 1019 12.50 29.63 26.11
N CYS A 1020 12.61 28.66 25.20
CA CYS A 1020 11.82 28.63 23.97
C CYS A 1020 10.37 28.28 24.31
N PHE A 1021 9.42 28.82 23.54
CA PHE A 1021 7.99 28.58 23.73
C PHE A 1021 7.58 27.10 23.50
N ASP A 1022 8.43 26.32 22.82
CA ASP A 1022 8.23 24.92 22.50
C ASP A 1022 9.58 24.19 22.38
N VAL A 1023 9.55 22.89 22.10
CA VAL A 1023 10.73 22.12 21.71
C VAL A 1023 11.34 22.74 20.43
N PRO A 1024 12.58 23.26 20.46
CA PRO A 1024 13.11 24.07 19.36
C PRO A 1024 13.62 23.20 18.19
N ILE A 1025 12.73 22.48 17.50
CA ILE A 1025 13.09 21.52 16.44
C ILE A 1025 13.86 22.13 15.27
N SER A 1026 13.77 23.45 15.08
CA SER A 1026 14.47 24.22 14.05
C SER A 1026 15.95 24.49 14.36
N ASP A 1027 16.42 24.15 15.56
CA ASP A 1027 17.83 24.21 15.96
C ASP A 1027 18.32 22.80 16.33
N HIS A 1028 19.38 22.33 15.67
CA HIS A 1028 20.02 21.06 16.01
C HIS A 1028 21.23 21.27 16.93
N ASN A 1029 22.24 22.00 16.45
CA ASN A 1029 23.53 22.13 17.12
C ASN A 1029 23.45 22.82 18.49
N LYS A 1030 22.47 23.70 18.72
CA LYS A 1030 22.32 24.41 19.99
C LYS A 1030 21.53 23.63 21.05
N ARG A 1031 21.03 22.44 20.72
CA ARG A 1031 20.25 21.58 21.61
C ARG A 1031 21.10 20.47 22.17
N ASP A 1032 21.62 20.69 23.36
CA ASP A 1032 22.44 19.72 24.10
C ASP A 1032 21.62 18.72 24.92
N HIS A 1033 20.33 18.98 25.13
CA HIS A 1033 19.36 18.10 25.80
C HIS A 1033 18.28 17.66 24.81
N ARG A 1034 18.61 16.63 24.02
CA ARG A 1034 17.69 15.96 23.08
C ARG A 1034 17.84 14.45 23.20
N TYR A 1035 16.76 13.72 22.98
CA TYR A 1035 16.70 12.28 23.24
C TYR A 1035 17.73 11.47 22.43
N ASN A 1036 18.02 11.92 21.20
CA ASN A 1036 18.98 11.28 20.32
C ASN A 1036 20.43 11.25 20.82
N ILE A 1037 20.80 12.03 21.84
CA ILE A 1037 22.17 12.01 22.40
C ILE A 1037 22.17 11.72 23.91
N ARG A 1038 20.99 11.64 24.52
CA ARG A 1038 20.72 11.38 25.95
C ARG A 1038 19.50 10.45 26.05
N PRO A 1039 19.70 9.12 25.93
CA PRO A 1039 18.62 8.15 25.77
C PRO A 1039 17.99 7.70 27.09
N LEU A 1040 18.48 8.17 28.25
CA LEU A 1040 17.98 7.75 29.55
C LEU A 1040 16.91 8.72 30.06
N ILE A 1041 15.77 8.18 30.49
CA ILE A 1041 14.67 8.97 31.04
C ILE A 1041 14.45 8.59 32.50
N GLU A 1042 14.40 9.59 33.38
CA GLU A 1042 14.03 9.39 34.78
C GLU A 1042 12.50 9.46 34.93
N THR A 1043 11.94 8.41 35.53
CA THR A 1043 10.51 8.26 35.85
C THR A 1043 10.19 8.89 37.20
N SER A 1044 8.90 9.13 37.50
CA SER A 1044 8.46 9.67 38.80
C SER A 1044 8.93 8.85 40.01
N ASN A 1045 9.17 7.55 39.83
CA ASN A 1045 9.58 6.63 40.89
C ASN A 1045 11.11 6.54 41.07
N SER A 1046 11.87 7.47 40.46
CA SER A 1046 13.35 7.46 40.46
C SER A 1046 13.97 6.23 39.76
N ASN A 1047 13.19 5.52 38.95
CA ASN A 1047 13.71 4.51 38.02
C ASN A 1047 14.14 5.18 36.72
N ILE A 1048 15.11 4.57 36.04
CA ILE A 1048 15.60 4.98 34.73
C ILE A 1048 15.04 4.02 33.68
N ILE A 1049 14.42 4.55 32.62
CA ILE A 1049 13.89 3.80 31.47
C ILE A 1049 14.58 4.21 30.17
N TRP A 1050 14.85 3.24 29.29
CA TRP A 1050 15.42 3.46 27.96
C TRP A 1050 15.06 2.34 26.99
N GLY A 1051 15.19 2.63 25.69
CA GLY A 1051 15.18 1.64 24.62
C GLY A 1051 16.60 1.27 24.18
N ALA A 1052 16.84 -0.01 23.88
CA ALA A 1052 18.17 -0.48 23.47
C ALA A 1052 18.60 0.05 22.09
N ALA A 1053 17.70 0.06 21.10
CA ALA A 1053 17.99 0.62 19.79
C ALA A 1053 18.20 2.15 19.85
N ALA A 1054 17.46 2.86 20.71
CA ALA A 1054 17.65 4.28 20.98
C ALA A 1054 19.02 4.57 21.64
N ALA A 1055 19.45 3.73 22.59
CA ALA A 1055 20.77 3.82 23.20
C ALA A 1055 21.90 3.56 22.17
N TYR A 1056 21.73 2.56 21.31
CA TYR A 1056 22.64 2.30 20.20
C TYR A 1056 22.75 3.49 19.25
N ARG A 1057 21.60 4.09 18.87
CA ARG A 1057 21.56 5.28 18.02
C ARG A 1057 22.28 6.46 18.67
N ALA A 1058 22.06 6.70 19.96
CA ALA A 1058 22.74 7.77 20.69
C ALA A 1058 24.27 7.55 20.73
N GLY A 1059 24.71 6.34 21.06
CA GLY A 1059 26.13 5.98 21.02
C GLY A 1059 26.74 6.18 19.63
N THR A 1060 26.03 5.78 18.58
CA THR A 1060 26.47 5.95 17.18
C THR A 1060 26.59 7.42 16.79
N ILE A 1061 25.66 8.28 17.25
CA ILE A 1061 25.75 9.73 17.01
C ILE A 1061 26.99 10.31 17.70
N TRP A 1062 27.27 9.93 18.95
CA TRP A 1062 28.47 10.36 19.67
C TRP A 1062 29.76 9.95 18.95
N ILE A 1063 29.83 8.69 18.51
CA ILE A 1063 30.98 8.16 17.76
C ILE A 1063 31.13 8.89 16.43
N ALA A 1064 30.07 8.93 15.61
CA ALA A 1064 30.12 9.46 14.26
C ALA A 1064 30.40 10.96 14.22
N HIS A 1065 29.79 11.78 15.10
CA HIS A 1065 30.09 13.21 15.14
C HIS A 1065 31.54 13.46 15.51
N THR A 1066 32.01 12.83 16.60
CA THR A 1066 33.38 12.99 17.09
C THR A 1066 34.39 12.56 16.01
N ALA A 1067 34.14 11.41 15.36
CA ALA A 1067 34.88 10.93 14.18
C ALA A 1067 34.97 12.01 13.11
N ASN A 1068 33.83 12.59 12.78
CA ASN A 1068 33.74 13.63 11.77
C ASN A 1068 34.34 14.98 12.19
N GLY A 1069 34.98 15.10 13.35
CA GLY A 1069 35.61 16.32 13.82
C GLY A 1069 34.59 17.38 14.29
N TYR A 1070 33.42 16.95 14.72
CA TYR A 1070 32.37 17.81 15.29
C TYR A 1070 31.83 17.20 16.59
N LEU A 1071 31.25 18.03 17.46
CA LEU A 1071 30.46 17.53 18.58
C LEU A 1071 28.98 17.41 18.18
N PRO A 1072 28.18 16.55 18.83
CA PRO A 1072 26.74 16.46 18.57
C PRO A 1072 25.97 17.76 18.86
N ALA A 1073 26.50 18.62 19.72
CA ALA A 1073 26.01 19.96 19.99
C ALA A 1073 27.19 20.92 20.21
N GLU A 1074 26.92 22.22 20.18
CA GLU A 1074 27.89 23.31 20.40
C GLU A 1074 28.28 23.45 21.88
N PHE A 1075 28.71 22.35 22.51
CA PHE A 1075 29.12 22.34 23.92
C PHE A 1075 30.30 23.28 24.19
N GLU A 1076 30.29 23.95 25.33
CA GLU A 1076 31.36 24.86 25.76
C GLU A 1076 32.53 24.12 26.46
N TRP A 1077 33.00 23.02 25.85
CA TRP A 1077 34.05 22.17 26.40
C TRP A 1077 35.39 22.49 25.73
N SER A 1078 36.23 23.28 26.39
CA SER A 1078 37.43 23.84 25.78
C SER A 1078 38.48 22.79 25.38
N HIS A 1079 38.71 21.76 26.20
CA HIS A 1079 39.71 20.73 25.93
C HIS A 1079 39.19 19.74 24.89
N ILE A 1080 37.94 19.29 25.03
CA ILE A 1080 37.30 18.37 24.07
C ILE A 1080 37.21 19.03 22.69
N SER A 1081 36.72 20.27 22.60
CA SER A 1081 36.55 20.97 21.32
C SER A 1081 37.86 21.18 20.58
N HIS A 1082 38.96 21.42 21.31
CA HIS A 1082 40.29 21.54 20.73
C HIS A 1082 40.75 20.22 20.10
N GLU A 1083 40.61 19.10 20.81
CA GLU A 1083 41.05 17.80 20.29
C GLU A 1083 40.17 17.30 19.14
N VAL A 1084 38.84 17.50 19.22
CA VAL A 1084 37.91 17.23 18.10
C VAL A 1084 38.23 18.11 16.89
N GLY A 1085 38.59 19.38 17.10
CA GLY A 1085 39.01 20.30 16.04
C GLY A 1085 40.23 19.80 15.25
N LYS A 1086 41.22 19.22 15.93
CA LYS A 1086 42.38 18.59 15.26
C LYS A 1086 42.01 17.41 14.38
N ILE A 1087 40.90 16.72 14.68
CA ILE A 1087 40.41 15.60 13.86
C ILE A 1087 39.85 16.16 12.55
N LYS A 1088 39.05 17.22 12.64
CA LYS A 1088 38.56 17.96 11.47
C LYS A 1088 39.69 18.46 10.58
N GLU A 1089 40.72 19.09 11.16
CA GLU A 1089 41.89 19.55 10.41
C GLU A 1089 42.65 18.39 9.73
N GLY A 1090 42.68 17.22 10.37
CA GLY A 1090 43.24 16.00 9.78
C GLY A 1090 42.45 15.52 8.56
N ILE A 1091 41.12 15.51 8.66
CA ILE A 1091 40.22 15.15 7.55
C ILE A 1091 40.38 16.14 6.38
N GLU A 1092 40.45 17.44 6.66
CA GLU A 1092 40.68 18.48 5.63
C GLU A 1092 41.98 18.24 4.86
N LYS A 1093 43.08 17.95 5.56
CA LYS A 1093 44.38 17.63 4.92
C LYS A 1093 44.33 16.32 4.14
N GLN A 1094 43.70 15.28 4.70
CA GLN A 1094 43.60 14.00 4.02
C GLN A 1094 42.77 14.11 2.74
N LEU A 1095 41.72 14.93 2.74
CA LEU A 1095 40.90 15.23 1.56
C LEU A 1095 41.75 15.82 0.43
N GLU A 1096 42.64 16.77 0.72
CA GLU A 1096 43.56 17.36 -0.25
C GLU A 1096 44.57 16.32 -0.80
N ILE A 1097 45.17 15.53 0.10
CA ILE A 1097 46.15 14.49 -0.27
C ILE A 1097 45.52 13.41 -1.15
N THR A 1098 44.35 12.89 -0.76
CA THR A 1098 43.62 11.88 -1.52
C THR A 1098 43.22 12.42 -2.89
N THR A 1099 42.67 13.64 -2.96
CA THR A 1099 42.32 14.29 -4.23
C THR A 1099 43.52 14.40 -5.16
N PHE A 1100 44.67 14.86 -4.66
CA PHE A 1100 45.91 14.92 -5.44
C PHE A 1100 46.32 13.54 -5.96
N ASN A 1101 46.26 12.51 -5.11
CA ASN A 1101 46.65 11.16 -5.49
C ASN A 1101 45.75 10.58 -6.58
N ILE A 1102 44.44 10.82 -6.53
CA ILE A 1102 43.48 10.40 -7.57
C ILE A 1102 43.84 11.07 -8.89
N VAL A 1103 43.97 12.40 -8.91
CA VAL A 1103 44.25 13.16 -10.14
C VAL A 1103 45.61 12.79 -10.73
N LYS A 1104 46.61 12.51 -9.88
CA LYS A 1104 47.94 12.06 -10.30
C LYS A 1104 47.91 10.72 -11.05
N ARG A 1105 46.87 9.89 -10.90
CA ARG A 1105 46.68 8.68 -11.73
C ARG A 1105 46.44 9.04 -13.21
N PHE A 1106 45.93 10.23 -13.49
CA PHE A 1106 45.57 10.71 -14.83
C PHE A 1106 46.53 11.79 -15.36
N ALA A 1107 47.05 12.66 -14.50
CA ALA A 1107 47.88 13.81 -14.88
C ALA A 1107 49.35 13.62 -14.52
N THR A 1108 50.25 13.88 -15.48
CA THR A 1108 51.70 13.90 -15.25
C THR A 1108 52.22 15.27 -14.80
N GLN A 1109 51.47 16.35 -15.09
CA GLN A 1109 51.81 17.72 -14.71
C GLN A 1109 50.80 18.21 -13.66
N ILE A 1110 51.18 18.09 -12.38
CA ILE A 1110 50.30 18.34 -11.24
C ILE A 1110 51.10 18.89 -10.05
N GLU A 1111 50.50 19.80 -9.29
CA GLU A 1111 51.06 20.39 -8.07
C GLU A 1111 50.01 20.35 -6.94
N LEU A 1112 50.47 20.17 -5.70
CA LEU A 1112 49.66 20.11 -4.48
C LEU A 1112 49.91 21.37 -3.62
N GLY A 1113 48.85 22.05 -3.18
CA GLY A 1113 48.94 23.16 -2.22
C GLY A 1113 49.79 24.35 -2.67
N ILE A 1114 49.72 24.73 -3.96
CA ILE A 1114 50.61 25.75 -4.52
C ILE A 1114 50.07 27.17 -4.32
N ASP A 1115 50.84 28.01 -3.62
CA ASP A 1115 50.60 29.47 -3.49
C ASP A 1115 51.57 30.24 -4.40
N PHE A 1116 51.07 30.76 -5.52
CA PHE A 1116 51.90 31.44 -6.53
C PHE A 1116 52.56 32.73 -6.03
N LYS A 1117 51.91 33.46 -5.12
CA LYS A 1117 52.49 34.68 -4.53
C LYS A 1117 53.68 34.33 -3.64
N LYS A 1118 53.55 33.28 -2.82
CA LYS A 1118 54.65 32.81 -1.95
C LYS A 1118 55.76 32.10 -2.72
N ARG A 1119 55.42 31.28 -3.73
CA ARG A 1119 56.40 30.51 -4.53
C ARG A 1119 57.17 31.40 -5.50
N PHE A 1120 56.53 32.43 -6.05
CA PHE A 1120 57.14 33.36 -7.03
C PHE A 1120 57.02 34.83 -6.61
N PRO A 1121 57.62 35.25 -5.47
CA PRO A 1121 57.44 36.61 -4.93
C PRO A 1121 57.92 37.71 -5.88
N LYS A 1122 58.88 37.39 -6.77
CA LYS A 1122 59.42 38.33 -7.78
C LYS A 1122 58.41 38.70 -8.87
N LYS A 1123 57.41 37.85 -9.16
CA LYS A 1123 56.34 38.13 -10.13
C LYS A 1123 55.28 39.09 -9.58
N LYS A 1124 55.25 39.32 -8.26
CA LYS A 1124 54.29 40.21 -7.59
C LYS A 1124 52.82 39.86 -7.90
N PHE A 1125 52.51 38.57 -7.99
CA PHE A 1125 51.14 38.12 -8.20
C PHE A 1125 50.20 38.61 -7.09
N PRO A 1126 48.91 38.87 -7.42
CA PRO A 1126 47.90 39.17 -6.42
C PRO A 1126 47.72 38.00 -5.44
N ASP A 1127 47.31 38.31 -4.22
CA ASP A 1127 47.05 37.30 -3.19
C ASP A 1127 45.71 36.63 -3.43
N VAL A 1128 45.73 35.49 -4.11
CA VAL A 1128 44.55 34.66 -4.38
C VAL A 1128 44.50 33.40 -3.51
N GLY A 1129 45.47 33.23 -2.60
CA GLY A 1129 45.64 32.03 -1.80
C GLY A 1129 46.34 30.89 -2.55
N ASP A 1130 46.39 29.74 -1.88
CA ASP A 1130 46.85 28.46 -2.41
C ASP A 1130 45.80 27.78 -3.29
N PHE A 1131 46.28 26.95 -4.22
CA PHE A 1131 45.50 26.00 -5.01
C PHE A 1131 45.69 24.60 -4.40
N ASP A 1132 44.60 24.00 -3.91
CA ASP A 1132 44.65 22.72 -3.20
C ASP A 1132 45.22 21.62 -4.13
N THR A 1133 44.71 21.50 -5.35
CA THR A 1133 45.31 20.68 -6.42
C THR A 1133 45.17 21.37 -7.76
N LEU A 1134 46.28 21.48 -8.50
CA LEU A 1134 46.32 22.08 -9.83
C LEU A 1134 46.98 21.11 -10.81
N ALA A 1135 46.28 20.74 -11.89
CA ALA A 1135 46.79 19.85 -12.92
C ALA A 1135 46.60 20.43 -14.33
N TYR A 1136 47.43 19.98 -15.27
CA TYR A 1136 47.32 20.34 -16.68
C TYR A 1136 47.56 19.15 -17.60
N PHE A 1137 46.66 18.96 -18.56
CA PHE A 1137 46.71 17.93 -19.58
C PHE A 1137 47.19 18.54 -20.89
N SER A 1138 48.43 18.27 -21.29
CA SER A 1138 49.03 18.87 -22.49
C SER A 1138 48.34 18.45 -23.78
N ASP A 1139 47.86 17.20 -23.84
CA ASP A 1139 47.29 16.60 -25.05
C ASP A 1139 45.93 17.20 -25.41
N SER A 1140 45.11 17.54 -24.40
CA SER A 1140 43.80 18.17 -24.55
C SER A 1140 43.78 19.68 -24.27
N ASN A 1141 44.95 20.28 -24.01
CA ASN A 1141 45.11 21.68 -23.59
C ASN A 1141 44.14 22.09 -22.45
N THR A 1142 43.99 21.21 -21.45
CA THR A 1142 42.99 21.34 -20.39
C THR A 1142 43.64 21.58 -19.03
N TRP A 1143 43.26 22.67 -18.36
CA TRP A 1143 43.57 22.96 -16.97
C TRP A 1143 42.50 22.40 -16.05
N LEU A 1144 42.94 21.76 -14.96
CA LEU A 1144 42.09 21.27 -13.90
C LEU A 1144 42.46 21.98 -12.59
N ASN A 1145 41.57 22.87 -12.13
CA ASN A 1145 41.70 23.59 -10.88
C ASN A 1145 40.75 22.99 -9.85
N ILE A 1146 41.29 22.50 -8.73
CA ILE A 1146 40.52 21.78 -7.73
C ILE A 1146 40.64 22.45 -6.36
N GLU A 1147 39.49 22.71 -5.75
CA GLU A 1147 39.37 23.15 -4.36
C GLU A 1147 38.73 22.05 -3.51
N CYS A 1148 39.39 21.68 -2.42
CA CYS A 1148 38.91 20.72 -1.44
C CYS A 1148 38.26 21.43 -0.25
N LYS A 1149 37.05 21.02 0.13
CA LYS A 1149 36.34 21.61 1.27
C LYS A 1149 35.55 20.56 2.05
N TYR A 1150 35.88 20.47 3.34
CA TYR A 1150 35.10 19.68 4.30
C TYR A 1150 34.11 20.58 5.06
N ASN A 1151 32.82 20.40 4.79
CA ASN A 1151 31.76 21.14 5.45
C ASN A 1151 31.07 20.30 6.52
N GLN A 1152 30.53 20.97 7.54
CA GLN A 1152 29.68 20.32 8.52
C GLN A 1152 28.35 19.94 7.85
N PRO A 1153 27.85 18.70 8.02
CA PRO A 1153 26.52 18.33 7.57
C PRO A 1153 25.43 19.19 8.22
N TYR A 1154 24.32 19.38 7.50
CA TYR A 1154 23.14 20.05 8.04
C TYR A 1154 22.12 19.02 8.55
N TYR A 1155 21.46 19.33 9.67
CA TYR A 1155 20.47 18.45 10.31
C TYR A 1155 19.09 19.09 10.46
N CYS A 1156 18.97 20.38 10.12
CA CYS A 1156 17.73 21.14 10.13
C CYS A 1156 17.76 22.26 9.06
N ILE A 1157 16.62 22.91 8.81
CA ILE A 1157 16.50 23.98 7.79
C ILE A 1157 17.43 25.16 8.10
N LYS A 1158 17.61 25.51 9.37
CA LYS A 1158 18.51 26.58 9.79
C LYS A 1158 19.97 26.26 9.49
N ASP A 1159 20.41 25.02 9.71
CA ASP A 1159 21.75 24.57 9.35
C ASP A 1159 21.94 24.52 7.84
N MET A 1160 20.90 24.12 7.09
CA MET A 1160 20.91 24.14 5.64
C MET A 1160 21.12 25.56 5.09
N ARG A 1161 20.47 26.57 5.69
CA ARG A 1161 20.71 27.98 5.38
C ARG A 1161 22.15 28.39 5.71
N ARG A 1162 22.65 28.08 6.92
CA ARG A 1162 24.02 28.43 7.33
C ARG A 1162 25.05 27.84 6.38
N LEU A 1163 24.84 26.60 5.94
CA LEU A 1163 25.68 25.94 4.95
C LEU A 1163 25.65 26.67 3.60
N ARG A 1164 24.46 27.06 3.11
CA ARG A 1164 24.33 27.91 1.91
C ARG A 1164 25.12 29.19 2.03
N GLU A 1165 24.92 29.95 3.12
CA GLU A 1165 25.59 31.23 3.35
C GLU A 1165 27.12 31.06 3.49
N LYS A 1166 27.59 29.93 4.03
CA LYS A 1166 29.03 29.63 4.11
C LYS A 1166 29.64 29.37 2.73
N ILE A 1167 28.95 28.58 1.89
CA ILE A 1167 29.48 28.17 0.57
C ILE A 1167 29.32 29.30 -0.45
N PHE A 1168 28.09 29.81 -0.61
CA PHE A 1168 27.71 30.76 -1.66
C PHE A 1168 27.67 32.22 -1.18
N GLY A 1169 27.71 32.45 0.13
CA GLY A 1169 27.71 33.80 0.69
C GLY A 1169 26.32 34.39 0.92
N ARG A 1170 26.29 35.69 1.26
CA ARG A 1170 25.08 36.45 1.58
C ARG A 1170 25.19 37.86 1.02
N GLY A 1171 24.20 38.29 0.22
CA GLY A 1171 24.25 39.59 -0.46
C GLY A 1171 25.45 39.69 -1.40
N ASP A 1172 26.21 40.79 -1.31
CA ASP A 1172 27.39 41.03 -2.16
C ASP A 1172 28.62 40.16 -1.81
N LYS A 1173 28.60 39.47 -0.65
CA LYS A 1173 29.66 38.54 -0.28
C LYS A 1173 29.39 37.18 -0.93
N ARG A 1174 30.32 36.68 -1.74
CA ARG A 1174 30.22 35.39 -2.47
C ARG A 1174 30.75 34.14 -1.72
N GLY A 1175 30.94 34.20 -0.40
CA GLY A 1175 31.29 33.03 0.41
C GLY A 1175 32.61 32.33 0.01
N GLN A 1176 32.62 30.99 0.06
CA GLN A 1176 33.73 30.15 -0.44
C GLN A 1176 33.85 30.24 -1.96
N ILE A 1177 32.74 30.22 -2.70
CA ILE A 1177 32.73 30.27 -4.18
C ILE A 1177 33.44 31.52 -4.70
N GLY A 1178 33.22 32.68 -4.08
CA GLY A 1178 33.90 33.92 -4.46
C GLY A 1178 35.41 33.90 -4.26
N LYS A 1179 35.94 33.06 -3.36
CA LYS A 1179 37.39 32.85 -3.25
C LYS A 1179 37.91 31.97 -4.39
N ILE A 1180 37.16 30.93 -4.74
CA ILE A 1180 37.48 30.04 -5.86
C ILE A 1180 37.44 30.81 -7.18
N GLU A 1181 36.42 31.63 -7.43
CA GLU A 1181 36.31 32.48 -8.62
C GLU A 1181 37.52 33.41 -8.81
N LYS A 1182 38.08 33.96 -7.72
CA LYS A 1182 39.32 34.77 -7.80
C LYS A 1182 40.51 33.95 -8.29
N ARG A 1183 40.63 32.70 -7.87
CA ARG A 1183 41.68 31.77 -8.32
C ARG A 1183 41.46 31.36 -9.78
N ILE A 1184 40.22 31.12 -10.18
CA ILE A 1184 39.84 30.81 -11.57
C ILE A 1184 40.25 31.96 -12.50
N ASN A 1185 39.88 33.20 -12.17
CA ASN A 1185 40.22 34.37 -12.97
C ASN A 1185 41.73 34.59 -13.02
N PHE A 1186 42.43 34.44 -11.89
CA PHE A 1186 43.89 34.53 -11.85
C PHE A 1186 44.55 33.50 -12.77
N LEU A 1187 44.09 32.23 -12.74
CA LEU A 1187 44.63 31.18 -13.60
C LEU A 1187 44.36 31.50 -15.08
N ALA A 1188 43.14 31.91 -15.43
CA ALA A 1188 42.77 32.26 -16.79
C ALA A 1188 43.56 33.46 -17.36
N GLU A 1189 43.87 34.45 -16.52
CA GLU A 1189 44.67 35.62 -16.91
C GLU A 1189 46.17 35.31 -17.05
N ASN A 1190 46.68 34.32 -16.32
CA ASN A 1190 48.13 34.09 -16.17
C ASN A 1190 48.60 32.70 -16.65
N TYR A 1191 47.75 31.88 -17.27
CA TYR A 1191 48.07 30.46 -17.57
C TYR A 1191 49.36 30.25 -18.37
N ASN A 1192 49.66 31.09 -19.38
CA ASN A 1192 50.90 30.98 -20.18
C ASN A 1192 52.15 31.24 -19.33
N ASP A 1193 52.08 32.26 -18.47
CA ASP A 1193 53.14 32.60 -17.53
C ASP A 1193 53.33 31.47 -16.50
N ILE A 1194 52.23 30.88 -16.04
CA ILE A 1194 52.24 29.77 -15.08
C ILE A 1194 52.86 28.50 -15.70
N LEU A 1195 52.53 28.12 -16.94
CA LEU A 1195 53.17 26.99 -17.64
C LEU A 1195 54.69 27.13 -17.65
N THR A 1196 55.15 28.35 -17.98
CA THR A 1196 56.58 28.67 -18.03
C THR A 1196 57.22 28.61 -16.64
N LEU A 1197 56.55 29.14 -15.61
CA LEU A 1197 57.06 29.15 -14.23
C LEU A 1197 57.13 27.76 -13.58
N LEU A 1198 56.21 26.86 -13.94
CA LEU A 1198 56.16 25.50 -13.43
C LEU A 1198 56.99 24.50 -14.25
N ASN A 1199 57.60 24.94 -15.36
CA ASN A 1199 58.28 24.08 -16.33
C ASN A 1199 57.38 22.96 -16.88
N TRP A 1200 56.12 23.29 -17.16
CA TRP A 1200 55.12 22.37 -17.71
C TRP A 1200 55.15 22.42 -19.24
N ASN A 1201 54.96 21.27 -19.90
CA ASN A 1201 54.99 21.21 -21.37
C ASN A 1201 53.78 21.94 -21.97
N ASN A 1202 54.00 22.69 -23.04
CA ASN A 1202 52.93 23.30 -23.83
C ASN A 1202 52.15 22.25 -24.64
N SER A 1203 50.91 22.57 -25.01
CA SER A 1203 50.13 21.71 -25.92
C SER A 1203 50.82 21.61 -27.28
N ARG A 1204 50.83 20.40 -27.85
CA ARG A 1204 51.41 20.13 -29.18
C ARG A 1204 50.44 20.49 -30.32
N ASP A 1205 49.15 20.59 -30.03
CA ASP A 1205 48.07 20.86 -30.96
C ASP A 1205 47.44 22.26 -30.74
N LYS A 1206 46.83 22.84 -31.78
CA LYS A 1206 46.12 24.14 -31.70
C LYS A 1206 44.73 24.00 -31.06
N HIS A 1207 44.61 23.28 -29.95
CA HIS A 1207 43.36 23.23 -29.19
C HIS A 1207 43.18 24.52 -28.40
N ASP A 1208 41.95 25.02 -28.31
CA ASP A 1208 41.64 26.13 -27.39
C ASP A 1208 41.83 25.68 -25.94
N VAL A 1209 42.28 26.59 -25.08
CA VAL A 1209 42.55 26.28 -23.67
C VAL A 1209 41.22 26.05 -22.95
N LYS A 1210 41.04 24.87 -22.35
CA LYS A 1210 39.86 24.54 -21.54
C LYS A 1210 40.19 24.64 -20.05
N PHE A 1211 39.33 25.27 -19.27
CA PHE A 1211 39.44 25.32 -17.80
C PHE A 1211 38.29 24.53 -17.18
N ILE A 1212 38.62 23.52 -16.38
CA ILE A 1212 37.68 22.74 -15.58
C ILE A 1212 37.93 23.07 -14.12
N ASN A 1213 36.88 23.49 -13.41
CA ASN A 1213 36.96 23.86 -12.00
C ASN A 1213 36.15 22.88 -11.17
N LEU A 1214 36.79 22.25 -10.17
CA LEU A 1214 36.16 21.27 -9.30
C LEU A 1214 36.12 21.77 -7.86
N TYR A 1215 34.98 21.52 -7.22
CA TYR A 1215 34.81 21.61 -5.77
C TYR A 1215 34.68 20.18 -5.26
N ILE A 1216 35.70 19.71 -4.55
CA ILE A 1216 35.75 18.37 -3.99
C ILE A 1216 35.38 18.42 -2.51
N SER A 1217 34.45 17.57 -2.14
CA SER A 1217 34.01 17.41 -0.76
C SER A 1217 33.96 15.94 -0.37
N ARG A 1218 34.04 15.68 0.94
CA ARG A 1218 33.80 14.33 1.47
C ARG A 1218 32.35 13.85 1.26
N GLN A 1219 31.39 14.78 1.25
CA GLN A 1219 29.96 14.49 1.06
C GLN A 1219 29.31 15.60 0.24
N ILE A 1220 28.31 15.23 -0.57
CA ILE A 1220 27.52 16.19 -1.36
C ILE A 1220 26.28 16.64 -0.60
N TYR A 1221 25.94 17.92 -0.73
CA TYR A 1221 24.78 18.56 -0.10
C TYR A 1221 23.84 19.16 -1.13
N TRP A 1222 22.57 19.39 -0.74
CA TRP A 1222 21.53 19.98 -1.60
C TRP A 1222 22.01 21.17 -2.44
N TRP A 1223 22.64 22.16 -1.80
CA TRP A 1223 23.11 23.39 -2.46
C TRP A 1223 24.23 23.18 -3.46
N LEU A 1224 24.91 22.03 -3.45
CA LEU A 1224 25.96 21.70 -4.41
C LEU A 1224 25.37 21.16 -5.73
N ARG A 1225 24.13 20.65 -5.71
CA ARG A 1225 23.40 20.22 -6.92
C ARG A 1225 22.44 21.29 -7.43
N TYR A 1226 21.87 22.05 -6.50
CA TYR A 1226 20.94 23.13 -6.79
C TYR A 1226 21.45 24.44 -6.16
N PRO A 1227 22.51 25.03 -6.75
CA PRO A 1227 23.09 26.26 -6.21
C PRO A 1227 22.10 27.43 -6.33
N PRO A 1228 22.17 28.41 -5.41
CA PRO A 1228 21.29 29.58 -5.42
C PRO A 1228 21.53 30.53 -6.62
N TYR A 1229 22.64 30.34 -7.35
CA TYR A 1229 22.97 31.05 -8.60
C TYR A 1229 23.88 30.16 -9.47
N GLU A 1230 23.93 30.43 -10.77
CA GLU A 1230 24.76 29.66 -11.72
C GLU A 1230 26.26 29.80 -11.43
N THR A 1231 26.98 28.67 -11.46
CA THR A 1231 28.45 28.62 -11.31
C THR A 1231 29.06 27.75 -12.40
N ASN A 1232 30.32 27.99 -12.75
CA ASN A 1232 31.11 27.16 -13.68
C ASN A 1232 31.96 26.11 -12.95
N ILE A 1233 31.52 25.69 -11.75
CA ILE A 1233 32.25 24.78 -10.86
C ILE A 1233 31.46 23.47 -10.77
N ASN A 1234 32.11 22.34 -11.03
CA ASN A 1234 31.50 21.03 -10.82
C ASN A 1234 31.74 20.56 -9.39
N PHE A 1235 30.70 20.06 -8.73
CA PHE A 1235 30.77 19.58 -7.35
C PHE A 1235 30.83 18.06 -7.31
N VAL A 1236 31.90 17.49 -6.75
CA VAL A 1236 32.16 16.05 -6.82
C VAL A 1236 32.56 15.50 -5.44
N GLN A 1237 32.08 14.30 -5.10
CA GLN A 1237 32.52 13.59 -3.90
C GLN A 1237 33.91 13.00 -4.15
N VAL A 1238 34.81 13.03 -3.17
CA VAL A 1238 36.21 12.60 -3.38
C VAL A 1238 36.36 11.17 -3.91
N ASP A 1239 35.58 10.24 -3.38
CA ASP A 1239 35.53 8.83 -3.77
C ASP A 1239 34.82 8.58 -5.11
N ALA A 1240 34.06 9.56 -5.61
CA ALA A 1240 33.49 9.56 -6.95
C ALA A 1240 34.36 10.29 -7.99
N LEU A 1241 35.47 10.92 -7.57
CA LEU A 1241 36.29 11.77 -8.43
C LEU A 1241 36.94 10.97 -9.56
N GLU A 1242 37.40 9.75 -9.30
CA GLU A 1242 38.02 8.92 -10.33
C GLU A 1242 37.07 8.62 -11.48
N SER A 1243 35.84 8.16 -11.18
CA SER A 1243 34.81 7.93 -12.18
C SER A 1243 34.43 9.22 -12.91
N TRP A 1244 34.32 10.34 -12.19
CA TRP A 1244 34.04 11.63 -12.81
C TRP A 1244 35.12 12.04 -13.81
N LEU A 1245 36.40 11.85 -13.48
CA LEU A 1245 37.52 12.16 -14.37
C LEU A 1245 37.50 11.28 -15.63
N GLN A 1246 37.20 9.99 -15.49
CA GLN A 1246 37.10 9.06 -16.63
C GLN A 1246 35.98 9.44 -17.62
N GLU A 1247 34.90 10.05 -17.14
CA GLU A 1247 33.76 10.45 -17.97
C GLU A 1247 33.95 11.83 -18.63
N ASN A 1248 34.75 12.72 -18.05
CA ASN A 1248 34.78 14.15 -18.40
C ASN A 1248 36.13 14.66 -18.96
N LEU A 1249 37.18 13.84 -18.91
CA LEU A 1249 38.50 14.11 -19.49
C LEU A 1249 38.81 13.08 -20.59
#